data_AF-A0A8C1TI85-F1
#
_entry.id   AF-A0A8C1TI85-F1
#
_cell.length_a   1.000
_cell.length_b   1.000
_cell.length_c   1.000
_cell.angle_alpha   90.00
_cell.angle_beta   90.00
_cell.angle_gamma   90.00
#
_symmetry.space_group_name_H-M   'P 1'
#
loop_
_entity.id
_entity.type
_entity.pdbx_description
1 polymer ?
#
loop_
_entity_poly.entity_id
_entity_poly.type
_entity_poly.pdbx_seq_one_letter_code
_entity_poly.pdbx_strand_id
1 'polypeptide(L)'
;MEGRWTLLPFLGAYLVLLGLITGQGIYTNTWAVHIEGGAEEAERIAHKHGFISHGQVFGDYYHFQHRGVVRRSLSGHRGVHVRLHTEPQVIWAEQQIAKRRHKRDIHIEPTDPKFPQQWYLYNPSHGDLNVKEAWAQGFTGRGVVVTILDDGVEKDHPDLARNYDPDASYDVNDRDPDPQPRYTQLNDNRHGTRCAGEVAAAANNGICGVGVAYNAKIGGVRMLDGEVTDVVEAQSLSLNSQHIHIYSASWGPEDDGKTVDGPAKLAKEAFLQGVTEGRGGLGSIFVWASGNGGRERDSCNCDGYTNSIYTLSISSTTQYGNVPWYSEACSSTLATTYSSGNLNEKQIVTTDLRKKCTDSHTGTSASAPLAAGIIALALEANMNLTWRDMQHLVVRTSRPAHLITNDWRTNGVGRLVSHSYGYGLLDASTMVALAQNWSSVGPQHKCVINMLTEPRDIRNHLIFRRSLEACSGQPDFVSSLEHVQARLTLTYNHRGNLAVHLISPLGTRSTLLAPRFVTSAIKRSSNLCFPECSTGFSLFLQGCVKSCPPGFSSGLQVLNLSLDNWVEHSTVQACLPCHPSCLTCFGSGENECLSCPSHMNHNSMELDNTQTSACLEPPARIQNSGNHRQTNDRNA
;
A
#
# COMPACT_ATOMS: atom_id res chain seq x y z
N MET A 1 65.33 40.21 -50.20
CA MET A 1 66.19 39.88 -49.05
C MET A 1 65.28 39.41 -47.93
N GLU A 2 65.50 38.16 -47.50
CA GLU A 2 65.25 37.55 -46.18
C GLU A 2 64.18 38.15 -45.24
N GLY A 3 63.26 37.30 -44.73
CA GLY A 3 62.39 37.70 -43.60
C GLY A 3 61.22 36.79 -43.24
N ARG A 4 61.54 35.60 -42.70
CA ARG A 4 60.75 34.61 -41.94
C ARG A 4 59.57 35.07 -41.02
N TRP A 5 58.53 34.19 -40.96
CA TRP A 5 57.61 33.77 -39.84
C TRP A 5 56.86 34.88 -39.03
N THR A 6 55.57 34.82 -38.66
CA THR A 6 54.76 33.77 -38.00
C THR A 6 53.33 34.33 -37.83
N LEU A 7 52.28 33.54 -38.11
CA LEU A 7 50.90 33.80 -37.66
C LEU A 7 50.53 32.77 -36.57
N LEU A 8 50.19 33.26 -35.39
CA LEU A 8 49.47 32.54 -34.33
C LEU A 8 48.04 33.09 -34.31
N PRO A 9 47.02 32.23 -34.16
CA PRO A 9 46.43 32.13 -32.82
C PRO A 9 46.15 30.68 -32.40
N PHE A 10 46.81 30.24 -31.34
CA PHE A 10 46.42 29.07 -30.55
C PHE A 10 45.56 29.57 -29.37
N LEU A 11 44.25 29.41 -29.47
CA LEU A 11 43.32 29.50 -28.33
C LEU A 11 42.09 28.61 -28.61
N GLY A 12 42.37 27.31 -28.78
CA GLY A 12 41.36 26.31 -29.11
C GLY A 12 41.87 24.88 -28.95
N ALA A 13 42.61 24.58 -27.87
CA ALA A 13 43.12 23.23 -27.63
C ALA A 13 43.35 22.88 -26.14
N TYR A 14 42.60 23.48 -25.20
CA TYR A 14 42.74 23.14 -23.76
C TYR A 14 41.51 22.51 -23.11
N LEU A 15 40.48 22.13 -23.89
CA LEU A 15 39.24 21.52 -23.35
C LEU A 15 38.81 20.24 -24.08
N VAL A 16 39.76 19.51 -24.68
CA VAL A 16 39.51 18.17 -25.28
C VAL A 16 40.35 17.06 -24.62
N LEU A 17 41.22 17.38 -23.65
CA LEU A 17 42.11 16.39 -23.02
C LEU A 17 41.61 15.76 -21.71
N LEU A 18 40.31 15.85 -21.42
CA LEU A 18 39.68 15.16 -20.28
C LEU A 18 38.61 14.12 -20.69
N GLY A 19 38.51 13.81 -21.99
CA GLY A 19 37.46 12.94 -22.55
C GLY A 19 37.90 11.56 -23.08
N LEU A 20 39.15 11.13 -22.87
CA LEU A 20 39.66 9.83 -23.34
C LEU A 20 40.48 9.10 -22.26
N ILE A 21 39.84 8.73 -21.15
CA ILE A 21 40.32 7.61 -20.32
C ILE A 21 39.26 6.50 -20.42
N THR A 22 39.19 5.90 -21.61
CA THR A 22 38.49 4.64 -21.83
C THR A 22 39.35 3.50 -21.31
N GLY A 23 38.87 2.83 -20.25
CA GLY A 23 39.33 1.56 -19.67
C GLY A 23 40.70 1.01 -20.06
N GLN A 24 41.75 1.37 -19.34
CA GLN A 24 43.01 0.63 -19.40
C GLN A 24 42.83 -0.76 -18.76
N GLY A 25 43.00 -1.82 -19.55
CA GLY A 25 43.01 -3.20 -19.05
C GLY A 25 44.23 -3.47 -18.17
N ILE A 26 44.03 -4.16 -17.04
CA ILE A 26 45.14 -4.57 -16.16
C ILE A 26 45.78 -5.84 -16.74
N TYR A 27 46.98 -5.72 -17.29
CA TYR A 27 47.76 -6.84 -17.81
C TYR A 27 48.29 -7.70 -16.66
N THR A 28 48.24 -9.02 -16.82
CA THR A 28 48.77 -9.99 -15.85
C THR A 28 50.18 -10.45 -16.24
N ASN A 29 50.84 -11.20 -15.35
CA ASN A 29 52.09 -11.90 -15.68
C ASN A 29 51.87 -13.25 -16.38
N THR A 30 50.71 -13.45 -17.00
CA THR A 30 50.36 -14.71 -17.67
C THR A 30 50.02 -14.50 -19.14
N TRP A 31 50.24 -15.54 -19.94
CA TRP A 31 50.02 -15.59 -21.37
C TRP A 31 49.21 -16.84 -21.72
N ALA A 32 48.33 -16.72 -22.70
CA ALA A 32 47.79 -17.87 -23.40
C ALA A 32 48.59 -18.01 -24.70
N VAL A 33 49.03 -19.22 -25.01
CA VAL A 33 49.94 -19.50 -26.13
C VAL A 33 49.43 -20.70 -26.91
N HIS A 34 49.38 -20.61 -28.23
CA HIS A 34 49.00 -21.69 -29.13
C HIS A 34 50.28 -22.29 -29.74
N ILE A 35 50.54 -23.58 -29.47
CA ILE A 35 51.77 -24.28 -29.87
C ILE A 35 51.42 -25.64 -30.45
N GLU A 36 51.60 -25.81 -31.75
CA GLU A 36 51.48 -27.11 -32.42
C GLU A 36 52.76 -27.92 -32.17
N GLY A 37 52.70 -28.88 -31.24
CA GLY A 37 53.87 -29.64 -30.80
C GLY A 37 53.69 -30.45 -29.52
N GLY A 38 52.54 -30.31 -28.86
CA GLY A 38 52.21 -31.06 -27.63
C GLY A 38 52.79 -30.43 -26.36
N ALA A 39 52.43 -31.02 -25.21
CA ALA A 39 52.72 -30.46 -23.90
C ALA A 39 54.23 -30.36 -23.60
N GLU A 40 55.02 -31.32 -24.07
CA GLU A 40 56.48 -31.32 -23.88
C GLU A 40 57.15 -30.14 -24.60
N GLU A 41 56.72 -29.83 -25.83
CA GLU A 41 57.26 -28.72 -26.59
C GLU A 41 56.84 -27.36 -26.01
N ALA A 42 55.60 -27.27 -25.53
CA ALA A 42 55.13 -26.09 -24.80
C ALA A 42 55.93 -25.86 -23.50
N GLU A 43 56.25 -26.92 -22.76
CA GLU A 43 57.07 -26.81 -21.54
C GLU A 43 58.52 -26.41 -21.85
N ARG A 44 59.10 -26.97 -22.91
CA ARG A 44 60.44 -26.59 -23.40
C ARG A 44 60.50 -25.09 -23.78
N ILE A 45 59.50 -24.60 -24.52
CA ILE A 45 59.41 -23.19 -24.95
C ILE A 45 59.17 -22.27 -23.74
N ALA A 46 58.30 -22.67 -22.81
CA ALA A 46 58.08 -21.92 -21.57
C ALA A 46 59.39 -21.74 -20.80
N HIS A 47 60.14 -22.82 -20.56
CA HIS A 47 61.39 -22.77 -19.81
C HIS A 47 62.46 -21.93 -20.53
N LYS A 48 62.58 -22.06 -21.86
CA LYS A 48 63.52 -21.28 -22.69
C LYS A 48 63.34 -19.77 -22.52
N HIS A 49 62.10 -19.31 -22.37
CA HIS A 49 61.77 -17.88 -22.26
C HIS A 49 61.47 -17.39 -20.84
N GLY A 50 61.80 -18.17 -19.81
CA GLY A 50 61.63 -17.77 -18.41
C GLY A 50 60.18 -17.83 -17.90
N PHE A 51 59.34 -18.61 -18.57
CA PHE A 51 57.98 -18.94 -18.15
C PHE A 51 57.91 -20.25 -17.39
N ILE A 52 56.86 -20.38 -16.59
CA ILE A 52 56.35 -21.63 -16.03
C ILE A 52 55.14 -22.00 -16.87
N SER A 53 55.12 -23.20 -17.44
CA SER A 53 53.92 -23.76 -18.05
C SER A 53 52.99 -24.26 -16.95
N HIS A 54 51.74 -23.80 -16.95
CA HIS A 54 50.67 -24.28 -16.07
C HIS A 54 49.84 -25.39 -16.73
N GLY A 55 50.32 -25.91 -17.87
CA GLY A 55 49.66 -26.96 -18.62
C GLY A 55 48.71 -26.46 -19.71
N GLN A 56 48.05 -27.43 -20.33
CA GLN A 56 47.13 -27.25 -21.45
C GLN A 56 45.80 -26.65 -20.95
N VAL A 57 45.28 -25.66 -21.66
CA VAL A 57 43.95 -25.09 -21.42
C VAL A 57 42.89 -25.91 -22.15
N PHE A 58 43.07 -26.09 -23.46
CA PHE A 58 42.32 -26.99 -24.35
C PHE A 58 43.04 -27.06 -25.71
N GLY A 59 42.95 -28.18 -26.42
CA GLY A 59 43.65 -28.34 -27.72
C GLY A 59 45.11 -27.92 -27.63
N ASP A 60 45.67 -27.27 -28.64
CA ASP A 60 47.07 -26.84 -28.62
C ASP A 60 47.30 -25.49 -27.90
N TYR A 61 46.39 -25.08 -27.01
CA TYR A 61 46.52 -23.86 -26.20
C TYR A 61 47.05 -24.17 -24.80
N TYR A 62 48.05 -23.40 -24.37
CA TYR A 62 48.77 -23.53 -23.11
C TYR A 62 48.77 -22.24 -22.30
N HIS A 63 48.81 -22.37 -20.98
CA HIS A 63 48.85 -21.24 -20.05
C HIS A 63 50.26 -21.04 -19.49
N PHE A 64 50.92 -19.95 -19.85
CA PHE A 64 52.27 -19.62 -19.41
C PHE A 64 52.26 -18.50 -18.37
N GLN A 65 53.14 -18.57 -17.38
CA GLN A 65 53.37 -17.50 -16.40
C GLN A 65 54.85 -17.10 -16.37
N HIS A 66 55.15 -15.83 -16.62
CA HIS A 66 56.54 -15.35 -16.62
C HIS A 66 57.00 -14.97 -15.21
N ARG A 67 58.16 -15.48 -14.79
CA ARG A 67 58.68 -15.28 -13.41
C ARG A 67 59.16 -13.85 -13.14
N GLY A 68 59.70 -13.19 -14.17
CA GLY A 68 60.37 -11.88 -14.03
C GLY A 68 59.50 -10.65 -14.31
N VAL A 69 58.18 -10.79 -14.47
CA VAL A 69 57.28 -9.65 -14.74
C VAL A 69 56.21 -9.50 -13.66
N VAL A 70 55.78 -8.26 -13.44
CA VAL A 70 54.82 -7.94 -12.39
C VAL A 70 53.43 -8.49 -12.70
N ARG A 71 52.75 -8.99 -11.67
CA ARG A 71 51.45 -9.65 -11.78
C ARG A 71 50.30 -8.73 -12.21
N ARG A 72 50.43 -7.42 -12.02
CA ARG A 72 49.44 -6.41 -12.40
C ARG A 72 50.16 -5.19 -12.96
N SER A 73 49.90 -4.85 -14.22
CA SER A 73 50.47 -3.68 -14.89
C SER A 73 49.42 -2.95 -15.71
N LEU A 74 49.54 -1.63 -15.79
CA LEU A 74 48.73 -0.79 -16.68
C LEU A 74 49.26 -0.79 -18.12
N SER A 75 50.45 -1.34 -18.34
CA SER A 75 51.08 -1.49 -19.65
C SER A 75 51.46 -2.96 -19.93
N GLY A 76 51.25 -3.38 -21.18
CA GLY A 76 51.61 -4.73 -21.62
C GLY A 76 53.12 -4.93 -21.66
N HIS A 77 53.58 -6.14 -21.35
CA HIS A 77 54.99 -6.53 -21.32
C HIS A 77 55.48 -6.91 -22.73
N ARG A 78 55.56 -5.91 -23.62
CA ARG A 78 55.85 -6.08 -25.05
C ARG A 78 57.13 -6.87 -25.32
N GLY A 79 58.21 -6.62 -24.58
CA GLY A 79 59.48 -7.33 -24.78
C GLY A 79 59.42 -8.83 -24.47
N VAL A 80 58.56 -9.24 -23.52
CA VAL A 80 58.32 -10.65 -23.22
C VAL A 80 57.41 -11.27 -24.29
N HIS A 81 56.38 -10.54 -24.71
CA HIS A 81 55.43 -10.97 -25.73
C HIS A 81 56.09 -11.17 -27.10
N VAL A 82 56.95 -10.25 -27.54
CA VAL A 82 57.68 -10.38 -28.82
C VAL A 82 58.60 -11.61 -28.83
N ARG A 83 59.26 -11.92 -27.72
CA ARG A 83 60.16 -13.10 -27.63
C ARG A 83 59.42 -14.43 -27.77
N LEU A 84 58.16 -14.51 -27.32
CA LEU A 84 57.33 -15.70 -27.58
C LEU A 84 56.97 -15.81 -29.06
N HIS A 85 56.61 -14.71 -29.72
CA HIS A 85 56.27 -14.68 -31.15
C HIS A 85 57.46 -14.95 -32.07
N THR A 86 58.70 -14.87 -31.58
CA THR A 86 59.89 -15.25 -32.36
C THR A 86 60.14 -16.76 -32.41
N GLU A 87 59.41 -17.58 -31.64
CA GLU A 87 59.51 -19.04 -31.75
C GLU A 87 58.65 -19.56 -32.92
N PRO A 88 59.21 -20.35 -33.85
CA PRO A 88 58.47 -20.81 -35.03
C PRO A 88 57.31 -21.75 -34.70
N GLN A 89 57.33 -22.40 -33.54
CA GLN A 89 56.26 -23.27 -33.04
C GLN A 89 55.12 -22.50 -32.35
N VAL A 90 55.32 -21.21 -32.03
CA VAL A 90 54.28 -20.38 -31.40
C VAL A 90 53.48 -19.69 -32.49
N ILE A 91 52.26 -20.20 -32.72
CA ILE A 91 51.36 -19.68 -33.75
C ILE A 91 50.66 -18.41 -33.26
N TRP A 92 50.41 -18.35 -31.95
CA TRP A 92 49.75 -17.22 -31.32
C TRP A 92 50.14 -17.15 -29.85
N ALA A 93 50.34 -15.93 -29.35
CA ALA A 93 50.55 -15.68 -27.94
C ALA A 93 49.89 -14.36 -27.56
N GLU A 94 49.14 -14.34 -26.47
CA GLU A 94 48.49 -13.13 -25.97
C GLU A 94 48.66 -13.00 -24.47
N GLN A 95 49.09 -11.81 -24.05
CA GLN A 95 49.19 -11.49 -22.62
C GLN A 95 47.79 -11.37 -22.04
N GLN A 96 47.53 -12.07 -20.94
CA GLN A 96 46.21 -12.06 -20.35
C GLN A 96 45.92 -10.72 -19.67
N ILE A 97 44.70 -10.23 -19.88
CA ILE A 97 44.18 -9.02 -19.27
C ILE A 97 43.12 -9.42 -18.26
N ALA A 98 43.24 -8.94 -17.02
CA ALA A 98 42.26 -9.20 -15.99
C ALA A 98 40.89 -8.66 -16.42
N LYS A 99 39.94 -9.56 -16.63
CA LYS A 99 38.54 -9.20 -16.92
C LYS A 99 37.81 -8.90 -15.61
N ARG A 100 37.11 -7.77 -15.55
CA ARG A 100 36.17 -7.48 -14.45
C ARG A 100 34.87 -8.25 -14.73
N ARG A 101 34.57 -9.25 -13.93
CA ARG A 101 33.32 -10.03 -13.98
C ARG A 101 32.59 -9.81 -12.66
N HIS A 102 31.29 -9.53 -12.73
CA HIS A 102 30.39 -9.49 -11.58
C HIS A 102 29.54 -10.75 -11.58
N LYS A 103 29.31 -11.32 -10.39
CA LYS A 103 28.41 -12.47 -10.20
C LYS A 103 26.98 -11.97 -10.43
N ARG A 104 26.16 -12.65 -11.23
CA ARG A 104 24.79 -12.20 -11.60
C ARG A 104 23.71 -12.56 -10.59
N ASP A 105 24.07 -13.15 -9.44
CA ASP A 105 23.11 -13.81 -8.54
C ASP A 105 23.23 -13.36 -7.08
N ILE A 106 23.26 -12.05 -6.83
CA ILE A 106 23.04 -11.52 -5.48
C ILE A 106 21.97 -10.45 -5.64
N HIS A 107 20.76 -10.71 -5.14
CA HIS A 107 19.79 -9.65 -4.89
C HIS A 107 20.44 -8.66 -3.92
N ILE A 108 20.78 -7.47 -4.42
CA ILE A 108 21.30 -6.38 -3.59
C ILE A 108 20.08 -5.56 -3.21
N GLU A 109 19.86 -5.41 -1.91
CA GLU A 109 18.79 -4.57 -1.38
C GLU A 109 18.91 -3.15 -1.96
N PRO A 110 17.78 -2.49 -2.28
CA PRO A 110 17.79 -1.11 -2.77
C PRO A 110 18.62 -0.18 -1.87
N THR A 111 19.50 0.61 -2.50
CA THR A 111 20.42 1.51 -1.78
C THR A 111 19.83 2.91 -1.54
N ASP A 112 18.55 3.10 -1.85
CA ASP A 112 17.89 4.41 -1.86
C ASP A 112 17.69 4.97 -0.45
N PRO A 113 17.87 6.29 -0.23
CA PRO A 113 18.01 6.88 1.10
C PRO A 113 16.79 6.71 2.01
N LYS A 114 15.59 6.56 1.44
CA LYS A 114 14.33 6.38 2.17
C LYS A 114 13.81 4.94 2.15
N PHE A 115 14.49 4.01 1.47
CA PHE A 115 14.11 2.59 1.52
C PHE A 115 14.01 2.03 2.97
N PRO A 116 14.91 2.36 3.91
CA PRO A 116 14.75 1.94 5.31
C PRO A 116 13.50 2.48 6.02
N GLN A 117 12.86 3.51 5.46
CA GLN A 117 11.62 4.11 5.99
C GLN A 117 10.38 3.49 5.35
N GLN A 118 10.50 2.77 4.23
CA GLN A 118 9.43 2.01 3.56
C GLN A 118 9.15 0.69 4.29
N TRP A 119 8.68 0.81 5.52
CA TRP A 119 8.41 -0.29 6.46
C TRP A 119 7.42 -1.34 5.92
N TYR A 120 6.58 -0.98 4.96
CA TYR A 120 5.62 -1.87 4.31
C TYR A 120 6.26 -2.77 3.23
N LEU A 121 7.44 -2.42 2.72
CA LEU A 121 8.24 -3.25 1.80
C LEU A 121 9.19 -4.17 2.54
N TYR A 122 9.71 -3.69 3.68
CA TYR A 122 10.61 -4.46 4.53
C TYR A 122 10.51 -4.02 5.99
N ASN A 123 10.21 -4.98 6.86
CA ASN A 123 10.32 -4.80 8.30
C ASN A 123 10.86 -6.07 8.98
N PRO A 124 12.07 -6.04 9.55
CA PRO A 124 12.62 -7.22 10.24
C PRO A 124 11.90 -7.57 11.55
N SER A 125 11.08 -6.66 12.10
CA SER A 125 10.47 -6.80 13.43
C SER A 125 8.94 -6.97 13.41
N HIS A 126 8.27 -6.73 12.27
CA HIS A 126 6.81 -6.85 12.10
C HIS A 126 6.48 -7.40 10.70
N GLY A 127 5.21 -7.75 10.43
CA GLY A 127 4.78 -8.13 9.08
C GLY A 127 4.94 -7.00 8.06
N ASP A 128 5.32 -7.36 6.84
CA ASP A 128 5.37 -6.51 5.64
C ASP A 128 4.66 -7.21 4.46
N LEU A 129 4.71 -6.62 3.26
CA LEU A 129 4.09 -7.16 2.04
C LEU A 129 4.89 -8.29 1.36
N ASN A 130 5.99 -8.75 1.97
CA ASN A 130 6.85 -9.84 1.49
C ASN A 130 7.40 -9.60 0.07
N VAL A 131 7.72 -8.33 -0.22
CA VAL A 131 8.11 -7.84 -1.56
C VAL A 131 9.57 -8.16 -1.87
N LYS A 132 10.46 -8.11 -0.87
CA LYS A 132 11.89 -8.44 -1.05
C LYS A 132 12.08 -9.88 -1.51
N GLU A 133 11.24 -10.78 -1.05
CA GLU A 133 11.27 -12.20 -1.36
C GLU A 133 10.79 -12.44 -2.81
N ALA A 134 9.87 -11.61 -3.32
CA ALA A 134 9.54 -11.58 -4.75
C ALA A 134 10.71 -11.02 -5.59
N TRP A 135 11.37 -9.95 -5.12
CA TRP A 135 12.56 -9.40 -5.78
C TRP A 135 13.75 -10.37 -5.77
N ALA A 136 13.91 -11.15 -4.69
CA ALA A 136 14.93 -12.19 -4.57
C ALA A 136 14.67 -13.37 -5.52
N GLN A 137 13.40 -13.62 -5.89
CA GLN A 137 13.02 -14.54 -6.95
C GLN A 137 13.26 -13.96 -8.37
N GLY A 138 13.64 -12.68 -8.49
CA GLY A 138 13.99 -12.02 -9.75
C GLY A 138 12.85 -11.21 -10.38
N PHE A 139 11.69 -11.11 -9.73
CA PHE A 139 10.54 -10.35 -10.24
C PHE A 139 10.57 -8.93 -9.71
N THR A 140 10.54 -7.95 -10.59
CA THR A 140 10.72 -6.51 -10.29
C THR A 140 9.73 -5.62 -11.05
N GLY A 141 8.76 -6.21 -11.75
CA GLY A 141 7.76 -5.58 -12.59
C GLY A 141 8.14 -5.48 -14.07
N ARG A 142 9.23 -6.11 -14.51
CA ARG A 142 9.79 -5.87 -15.86
C ARG A 142 8.80 -6.29 -16.95
N GLY A 143 8.59 -5.40 -17.91
CA GLY A 143 7.71 -5.65 -19.06
C GLY A 143 6.22 -5.44 -18.75
N VAL A 144 5.87 -5.13 -17.50
CA VAL A 144 4.51 -4.74 -17.13
C VAL A 144 4.37 -3.23 -17.17
N VAL A 145 3.20 -2.77 -17.63
CA VAL A 145 2.85 -1.36 -17.78
C VAL A 145 1.66 -1.06 -16.87
N VAL A 146 1.82 -0.08 -15.99
CA VAL A 146 0.80 0.38 -15.04
C VAL A 146 0.46 1.84 -15.35
N THR A 147 -0.81 2.22 -15.21
CA THR A 147 -1.22 3.64 -15.28
C THR A 147 -1.97 4.05 -14.02
N ILE A 148 -1.75 5.29 -13.59
CA ILE A 148 -2.43 5.92 -12.45
C ILE A 148 -3.53 6.84 -13.00
N LEU A 149 -4.80 6.54 -12.71
CA LEU A 149 -5.93 7.36 -13.13
C LEU A 149 -6.26 8.39 -12.04
N ASP A 150 -5.74 9.62 -12.15
CA ASP A 150 -5.76 10.56 -11.03
C ASP A 150 -5.62 12.05 -11.47
N ASP A 151 -4.96 12.89 -10.66
CA ASP A 151 -4.72 14.33 -10.85
C ASP A 151 -3.49 14.66 -11.72
N GLY A 152 -2.86 13.63 -12.29
CA GLY A 152 -1.67 13.71 -13.12
C GLY A 152 -0.43 13.07 -12.49
N VAL A 153 0.62 12.89 -13.30
CA VAL A 153 1.90 12.31 -12.86
C VAL A 153 3.04 13.21 -13.31
N GLU A 154 3.87 13.64 -12.36
CA GLU A 154 5.09 14.42 -12.62
C GLU A 154 6.12 13.54 -13.35
N LYS A 155 5.97 13.41 -14.67
CA LYS A 155 6.77 12.51 -15.53
C LYS A 155 8.27 12.79 -15.48
N ASP A 156 8.65 14.02 -15.14
CA ASP A 156 10.03 14.47 -15.00
C ASP A 156 10.54 14.43 -13.55
N HIS A 157 9.77 13.82 -12.63
CA HIS A 157 10.24 13.49 -11.28
C HIS A 157 11.47 12.58 -11.42
N PRO A 158 12.60 12.86 -10.75
CA PRO A 158 13.86 12.17 -11.01
C PRO A 158 13.81 10.68 -10.63
N ASP A 159 12.87 10.31 -9.77
CA ASP A 159 12.61 8.93 -9.36
C ASP A 159 11.55 8.20 -10.24
N LEU A 160 10.87 8.90 -11.14
CA LEU A 160 9.88 8.32 -12.06
C LEU A 160 10.35 8.34 -13.52
N ALA A 161 11.13 9.35 -13.93
CA ALA A 161 11.46 9.63 -15.32
C ALA A 161 12.07 8.46 -16.10
N ARG A 162 12.81 7.56 -15.43
CA ARG A 162 13.37 6.35 -16.06
C ARG A 162 12.30 5.31 -16.41
N ASN A 163 11.28 5.20 -15.56
CA ASN A 163 10.21 4.22 -15.67
C ASN A 163 8.96 4.80 -16.36
N TYR A 164 8.90 6.13 -16.53
CA TYR A 164 7.81 6.80 -17.22
C TYR A 164 7.57 6.23 -18.63
N ASP A 165 6.29 6.10 -18.97
CA ASP A 165 5.81 5.61 -20.25
C ASP A 165 4.73 6.54 -20.82
N PRO A 166 5.01 7.25 -21.93
CA PRO A 166 4.04 8.13 -22.57
C PRO A 166 2.86 7.37 -23.18
N ASP A 167 3.04 6.11 -23.61
CA ASP A 167 1.95 5.30 -24.18
C ASP A 167 1.00 4.79 -23.10
N ALA A 168 1.38 4.90 -21.83
CA ALA A 168 0.53 4.63 -20.67
C ALA A 168 -0.09 5.91 -20.09
N SER A 169 0.02 7.04 -20.81
CA SER A 169 -0.28 8.37 -20.28
C SER A 169 -1.18 9.19 -21.19
N TYR A 170 -2.03 10.04 -20.61
CA TYR A 170 -2.84 11.01 -21.34
C TYR A 170 -3.41 12.08 -20.40
N ASP A 171 -3.63 13.29 -20.88
CA ASP A 171 -4.41 14.32 -20.19
C ASP A 171 -5.81 14.41 -20.78
N VAL A 172 -6.80 13.93 -20.03
CA VAL A 172 -8.20 13.97 -20.45
C VAL A 172 -8.83 15.32 -20.14
N ASN A 173 -8.33 16.03 -19.11
CA ASN A 173 -8.82 17.35 -18.72
C ASN A 173 -8.53 18.39 -19.81
N ASP A 174 -7.28 18.44 -20.29
CA ASP A 174 -6.80 19.42 -21.29
C ASP A 174 -6.71 18.83 -22.72
N ARG A 175 -6.94 17.51 -22.87
CA ARG A 175 -7.04 16.77 -24.15
C ARG A 175 -5.74 16.74 -24.94
N ASP A 176 -4.64 16.42 -24.28
CA ASP A 176 -3.32 16.30 -24.86
C ASP A 176 -2.54 15.12 -24.24
N PRO A 177 -1.40 14.69 -24.80
CA PRO A 177 -0.71 13.50 -24.31
C PRO A 177 0.13 13.72 -23.04
N ASP A 178 0.23 14.94 -22.50
CA ASP A 178 1.08 15.26 -21.36
C ASP A 178 0.30 15.27 -20.02
N PRO A 179 0.43 14.24 -19.17
CA PRO A 179 -0.29 14.17 -17.89
C PRO A 179 0.36 15.01 -16.78
N GLN A 180 1.18 16.01 -17.09
CA GLN A 180 1.89 16.81 -16.10
C GLN A 180 0.88 17.46 -15.13
N PRO A 181 1.06 17.32 -13.81
CA PRO A 181 0.15 17.94 -12.85
C PRO A 181 0.28 19.46 -12.91
N ARG A 182 -0.86 20.15 -12.80
CA ARG A 182 -0.88 21.60 -12.65
C ARG A 182 -0.43 21.98 -11.24
N TYR A 183 0.65 22.75 -11.14
CA TYR A 183 1.19 23.20 -9.85
C TYR A 183 0.34 24.30 -9.21
N THR A 184 -0.19 24.04 -8.02
CA THR A 184 -0.86 25.05 -7.18
C THR A 184 -0.04 25.35 -5.92
N GLN A 185 -0.37 26.45 -5.22
CA GLN A 185 0.30 26.78 -3.95
C GLN A 185 0.04 25.72 -2.86
N LEU A 186 -1.15 25.10 -2.88
CA LEU A 186 -1.57 24.07 -1.93
C LEU A 186 -1.10 22.66 -2.32
N ASN A 187 -0.52 22.51 -3.52
CA ASN A 187 -0.15 21.23 -4.12
C ASN A 187 -1.32 20.26 -4.14
N ASP A 188 -2.45 20.70 -4.69
CA ASP A 188 -3.69 19.91 -4.76
C ASP A 188 -3.46 18.68 -5.64
N ASN A 189 -2.80 18.87 -6.80
CA ASN A 189 -2.53 17.85 -7.81
C ASN A 189 -1.25 17.04 -7.52
N ARG A 190 -1.09 16.55 -6.29
CA ARG A 190 0.10 15.77 -5.88
C ARG A 190 -0.16 14.27 -5.81
N HIS A 191 -1.43 13.88 -5.87
CA HIS A 191 -1.88 12.57 -5.46
C HIS A 191 -1.41 11.49 -6.44
N GLY A 192 -1.61 11.66 -7.75
CA GLY A 192 -1.18 10.72 -8.77
C GLY A 192 0.34 10.51 -8.81
N THR A 193 1.13 11.56 -8.56
CA THR A 193 2.60 11.46 -8.45
C THR A 193 3.04 10.64 -7.24
N ARG A 194 2.30 10.70 -6.12
CA ARG A 194 2.59 9.87 -4.94
C ARG A 194 2.28 8.40 -5.22
N CYS A 195 1.11 8.13 -5.79
CA CYS A 195 0.69 6.77 -6.17
C CYS A 195 1.64 6.14 -7.21
N ALA A 196 2.10 6.90 -8.20
CA ALA A 196 3.04 6.42 -9.21
C ALA A 196 4.38 5.94 -8.59
N GLY A 197 4.87 6.65 -7.57
CA GLY A 197 6.10 6.26 -6.86
C GLY A 197 5.97 4.97 -6.09
N GLU A 198 4.81 4.69 -5.50
CA GLU A 198 4.56 3.45 -4.76
C GLU A 198 4.62 2.23 -5.69
N VAL A 199 4.15 2.38 -6.93
CA VAL A 199 4.22 1.33 -7.95
C VAL A 199 5.64 1.20 -8.48
N ALA A 200 6.24 2.29 -8.98
CA ALA A 200 7.38 2.19 -9.89
C ALA A 200 8.45 3.29 -9.71
N ALA A 201 8.61 3.87 -8.51
CA ALA A 201 9.82 4.65 -8.21
C ALA A 201 11.08 3.81 -8.48
N ALA A 202 12.08 4.41 -9.12
CA ALA A 202 13.25 3.73 -9.63
C ALA A 202 14.19 3.30 -8.50
N ALA A 203 14.64 2.05 -8.52
CA ALA A 203 15.60 1.56 -7.54
C ALA A 203 17.04 1.97 -7.85
N ASN A 204 17.85 2.11 -6.79
CA ASN A 204 19.30 2.28 -6.81
C ASN A 204 19.76 3.52 -7.58
N ASN A 205 19.03 4.63 -7.45
CA ASN A 205 19.38 5.92 -8.04
C ASN A 205 19.81 6.96 -6.98
N GLY A 206 19.69 6.63 -5.68
CA GLY A 206 20.06 7.52 -4.58
C GLY A 206 19.02 8.62 -4.31
N ILE A 207 17.78 8.44 -4.76
CA ILE A 207 16.68 9.40 -4.67
C ILE A 207 15.53 8.73 -3.93
N CYS A 208 14.89 9.45 -3.00
CA CYS A 208 13.71 9.00 -2.26
C CYS A 208 13.79 7.51 -1.84
N GLY A 209 12.82 6.68 -2.26
CA GLY A 209 12.70 5.27 -1.92
C GLY A 209 12.69 4.40 -3.18
N VAL A 210 11.83 3.39 -3.21
CA VAL A 210 11.69 2.47 -4.34
C VAL A 210 10.24 2.02 -4.50
N GLY A 211 9.79 1.83 -5.74
CA GLY A 211 8.46 1.27 -6.02
C GLY A 211 8.43 -0.24 -5.79
N VAL A 212 7.26 -0.79 -5.49
CA VAL A 212 7.07 -2.24 -5.36
C VAL A 212 7.54 -2.98 -6.63
N ALA A 213 7.24 -2.40 -7.79
CA ALA A 213 7.57 -2.88 -9.12
C ALA A 213 8.52 -1.90 -9.82
N TYR A 214 9.70 -1.65 -9.23
CA TYR A 214 10.66 -0.62 -9.65
C TYR A 214 11.26 -0.76 -11.06
N ASN A 215 10.98 -1.84 -11.80
CA ASN A 215 11.31 -1.99 -13.22
C ASN A 215 10.08 -2.07 -14.14
N ALA A 216 8.88 -1.88 -13.60
CA ALA A 216 7.67 -1.68 -14.40
C ALA A 216 7.71 -0.32 -15.11
N LYS A 217 6.94 -0.22 -16.18
CA LYS A 217 6.61 1.04 -16.83
C LYS A 217 5.42 1.69 -16.12
N ILE A 218 5.48 3.00 -15.95
CA ILE A 218 4.47 3.77 -15.23
C ILE A 218 4.01 4.96 -16.06
N GLY A 219 2.70 5.08 -16.25
CA GLY A 219 2.07 6.25 -16.85
C GLY A 219 1.10 6.92 -15.89
N GLY A 220 0.48 8.00 -16.36
CA GLY A 220 -0.55 8.71 -15.62
C GLY A 220 -1.63 9.24 -16.54
N VAL A 221 -2.87 9.16 -16.10
CA VAL A 221 -4.00 9.83 -16.75
C VAL A 221 -4.44 10.97 -15.87
N ARG A 222 -4.28 12.21 -16.35
CA ARG A 222 -4.79 13.41 -15.67
C ARG A 222 -6.27 13.56 -16.03
N MET A 223 -7.13 13.25 -15.07
CA MET A 223 -8.59 13.25 -15.24
C MET A 223 -9.35 13.85 -14.04
N LEU A 224 -8.72 13.99 -12.86
CA LEU A 224 -9.35 14.57 -11.66
C LEU A 224 -9.15 16.09 -11.47
N ASP A 225 -8.26 16.75 -12.24
CA ASP A 225 -8.02 18.21 -12.12
C ASP A 225 -8.98 19.01 -13.01
N GLY A 226 -10.28 18.69 -12.93
CA GLY A 226 -11.33 19.28 -13.74
C GLY A 226 -12.70 18.64 -13.48
N GLU A 227 -13.69 18.97 -14.32
CA GLU A 227 -15.01 18.32 -14.25
C GLU A 227 -14.91 16.85 -14.68
N VAL A 228 -15.27 15.94 -13.77
CA VAL A 228 -15.32 14.50 -14.04
C VAL A 228 -16.71 14.14 -14.53
N THR A 229 -16.80 13.64 -15.76
CA THR A 229 -18.06 13.20 -16.40
C THR A 229 -17.94 11.74 -16.82
N ASP A 230 -19.06 11.07 -17.13
CA ASP A 230 -19.08 9.68 -17.63
C ASP A 230 -18.16 9.47 -18.85
N VAL A 231 -18.01 10.49 -19.71
CA VAL A 231 -17.09 10.44 -20.87
C VAL A 231 -15.64 10.48 -20.42
N VAL A 232 -15.29 11.36 -19.47
CA VAL A 232 -13.92 11.50 -18.93
C VAL A 232 -13.49 10.18 -18.28
N GLU A 233 -14.36 9.58 -17.47
CA GLU A 233 -14.11 8.28 -16.84
C GLU A 233 -13.93 7.18 -17.88
N ALA A 234 -14.84 7.07 -18.86
CA ALA A 234 -14.78 6.04 -19.89
C ALA A 234 -13.51 6.15 -20.75
N GLN A 235 -13.11 7.36 -21.14
CA GLN A 235 -11.87 7.59 -21.88
C GLN A 235 -10.64 7.20 -21.06
N SER A 236 -10.63 7.54 -19.77
CA SER A 236 -9.54 7.19 -18.86
C SER A 236 -9.41 5.67 -18.67
N LEU A 237 -10.54 4.99 -18.45
CA LEU A 237 -10.61 3.54 -18.23
C LEU A 237 -10.27 2.71 -19.49
N SER A 238 -10.48 3.28 -20.68
CA SER A 238 -10.25 2.60 -21.96
C SER A 238 -8.92 2.96 -22.62
N LEU A 239 -8.13 3.87 -22.02
CA LEU A 239 -6.87 4.33 -22.58
C LEU A 239 -5.94 3.15 -22.89
N ASN A 240 -5.56 3.00 -24.16
CA ASN A 240 -4.53 2.08 -24.64
C ASN A 240 -4.56 0.68 -23.99
N SER A 241 -5.75 0.07 -23.92
CA SER A 241 -6.00 -1.21 -23.23
C SER A 241 -5.22 -2.42 -23.75
N GLN A 242 -4.57 -2.30 -24.91
CA GLN A 242 -3.66 -3.32 -25.44
C GLN A 242 -2.21 -3.16 -24.98
N HIS A 243 -1.85 -1.96 -24.49
CA HIS A 243 -0.51 -1.62 -23.99
C HIS A 243 -0.47 -1.62 -22.46
N ILE A 244 -1.47 -0.99 -21.84
CA ILE A 244 -1.59 -0.87 -20.38
C ILE A 244 -2.12 -2.18 -19.81
N HIS A 245 -1.43 -2.71 -18.79
CA HIS A 245 -1.81 -3.96 -18.16
C HIS A 245 -2.70 -3.74 -16.93
N ILE A 246 -2.34 -2.74 -16.12
CA ILE A 246 -2.95 -2.46 -14.82
C ILE A 246 -3.32 -0.99 -14.75
N TYR A 247 -4.55 -0.72 -14.30
CA TYR A 247 -5.08 0.61 -14.03
C TYR A 247 -5.27 0.73 -12.53
N SER A 248 -4.64 1.72 -11.89
CA SER A 248 -4.82 1.99 -10.46
C SER A 248 -5.62 3.28 -10.29
N ALA A 249 -6.69 3.20 -9.51
CA ALA A 249 -7.58 4.32 -9.22
C ALA A 249 -8.01 4.32 -7.76
N SER A 250 -8.26 5.51 -7.23
CA SER A 250 -8.74 5.70 -5.86
C SER A 250 -9.80 6.79 -5.74
N TRP A 251 -10.53 7.03 -6.82
CA TRP A 251 -11.66 7.93 -6.89
C TRP A 251 -12.97 7.13 -6.94
N GLY A 252 -14.07 7.82 -6.66
CA GLY A 252 -15.40 7.25 -6.58
C GLY A 252 -16.40 8.33 -6.16
N PRO A 253 -17.60 7.94 -5.72
CA PRO A 253 -18.57 8.87 -5.13
C PRO A 253 -18.00 9.53 -3.87
N GLU A 254 -18.69 10.57 -3.36
CA GLU A 254 -18.29 11.21 -2.11
C GLU A 254 -18.45 10.24 -0.93
N ASP A 255 -17.37 10.07 -0.16
CA ASP A 255 -17.27 9.19 1.02
C ASP A 255 -17.98 9.78 2.27
N ASP A 256 -19.22 10.24 2.10
CA ASP A 256 -19.97 11.02 3.09
C ASP A 256 -20.95 10.21 3.95
N GLY A 257 -20.96 8.87 3.78
CA GLY A 257 -21.86 7.97 4.50
C GLY A 257 -23.31 8.01 4.00
N LYS A 258 -23.62 8.77 2.94
CA LYS A 258 -24.98 8.97 2.44
C LYS A 258 -25.12 8.62 0.98
N THR A 259 -24.11 8.90 0.18
CA THR A 259 -24.12 8.73 -1.27
C THR A 259 -24.29 7.25 -1.62
N VAL A 260 -24.97 7.01 -2.73
CA VAL A 260 -25.02 5.70 -3.41
C VAL A 260 -24.96 6.04 -4.88
N ASP A 261 -23.83 5.76 -5.49
CA ASP A 261 -23.58 6.06 -6.89
C ASP A 261 -22.55 5.08 -7.45
N GLY A 262 -22.29 5.14 -8.75
CA GLY A 262 -21.31 4.29 -9.40
C GLY A 262 -21.18 4.63 -10.87
N PRO A 263 -20.42 3.82 -11.64
CA PRO A 263 -20.14 4.14 -13.03
C PRO A 263 -21.44 4.29 -13.82
N ALA A 264 -21.53 5.36 -14.58
CA ALA A 264 -22.63 5.59 -15.51
C ALA A 264 -22.48 4.67 -16.74
N LYS A 265 -23.17 4.97 -17.85
CA LYS A 265 -23.30 4.02 -18.95
C LYS A 265 -21.96 3.77 -19.64
N LEU A 266 -21.20 4.83 -19.93
CA LEU A 266 -19.96 4.72 -20.67
C LEU A 266 -18.84 4.12 -19.81
N ALA A 267 -18.71 4.53 -18.56
CA ALA A 267 -17.74 3.93 -17.64
C ALA A 267 -18.00 2.43 -17.41
N LYS A 268 -19.27 2.01 -17.29
CA LYS A 268 -19.64 0.58 -17.22
C LYS A 268 -19.22 -0.20 -18.48
N GLU A 269 -19.43 0.40 -19.65
CA GLU A 269 -19.02 -0.21 -20.92
C GLU A 269 -17.50 -0.27 -21.04
N ALA A 270 -16.78 0.78 -20.61
CA ALA A 270 -15.33 0.81 -20.61
C ALA A 270 -14.73 -0.27 -19.69
N PHE A 271 -15.31 -0.51 -18.51
CA PHE A 271 -14.92 -1.65 -17.68
C PHE A 271 -15.16 -2.98 -18.38
N LEU A 272 -16.35 -3.18 -18.97
CA LEU A 272 -16.70 -4.41 -19.67
C LEU A 272 -15.75 -4.66 -20.84
N GLN A 273 -15.50 -3.65 -21.67
CA GLN A 273 -14.56 -3.72 -22.79
C GLN A 273 -13.13 -3.97 -22.30
N GLY A 274 -12.71 -3.28 -21.24
CA GLY A 274 -11.39 -3.46 -20.63
C GLY A 274 -11.15 -4.91 -20.21
N VAL A 275 -12.08 -5.53 -19.48
CA VAL A 275 -11.91 -6.92 -19.01
C VAL A 275 -12.13 -7.98 -20.09
N THR A 276 -12.75 -7.64 -21.23
CA THR A 276 -13.04 -8.58 -22.32
C THR A 276 -12.03 -8.50 -23.46
N GLU A 277 -11.60 -7.30 -23.84
CA GLU A 277 -10.74 -7.06 -25.00
C GLU A 277 -9.33 -6.63 -24.60
N GLY A 278 -9.16 -6.00 -23.44
CA GLY A 278 -7.86 -5.52 -22.95
C GLY A 278 -6.81 -6.63 -22.85
N ARG A 279 -5.53 -6.27 -22.98
CA ARG A 279 -4.39 -7.19 -22.96
C ARG A 279 -4.57 -8.40 -23.89
N GLY A 280 -5.00 -8.17 -25.13
CA GLY A 280 -5.23 -9.23 -26.12
C GLY A 280 -6.33 -10.22 -25.72
N GLY A 281 -7.34 -9.77 -24.98
CA GLY A 281 -8.44 -10.60 -24.49
C GLY A 281 -8.21 -11.28 -23.12
N LEU A 282 -7.07 -11.05 -22.48
CA LEU A 282 -6.83 -11.48 -21.10
C LEU A 282 -7.59 -10.62 -20.08
N GLY A 283 -7.94 -9.40 -20.47
CA GLY A 283 -8.64 -8.40 -19.69
C GLY A 283 -7.69 -7.50 -18.89
N SER A 284 -7.94 -6.19 -18.99
CA SER A 284 -7.35 -5.15 -18.16
C SER A 284 -7.59 -5.45 -16.68
N ILE A 285 -6.60 -5.17 -15.84
CA ILE A 285 -6.73 -5.31 -14.38
C ILE A 285 -6.96 -3.92 -13.78
N PHE A 286 -8.16 -3.69 -13.24
CA PHE A 286 -8.50 -2.45 -12.55
C PHE A 286 -8.34 -2.65 -11.05
N VAL A 287 -7.43 -1.91 -10.41
CA VAL A 287 -7.18 -1.95 -8.97
C VAL A 287 -7.80 -0.70 -8.35
N TRP A 288 -8.62 -0.89 -7.33
CA TRP A 288 -9.44 0.19 -6.77
C TRP A 288 -9.25 0.33 -5.26
N ALA A 289 -9.13 1.56 -4.76
CA ALA A 289 -9.21 1.82 -3.32
C ALA A 289 -10.65 1.66 -2.82
N SER A 290 -10.83 1.14 -1.61
CA SER A 290 -12.16 0.87 -1.07
C SER A 290 -12.90 2.07 -0.46
N GLY A 291 -12.35 3.29 -0.50
CA GLY A 291 -12.95 4.50 0.08
C GLY A 291 -12.37 4.93 1.44
N ASN A 292 -12.62 6.17 1.83
CA ASN A 292 -12.09 6.82 3.05
C ASN A 292 -13.20 7.31 4.02
N GLY A 293 -14.44 6.85 3.84
CA GLY A 293 -15.64 7.25 4.58
C GLY A 293 -15.86 6.57 5.92
N GLY A 294 -14.86 5.86 6.48
CA GLY A 294 -14.99 5.11 7.73
C GLY A 294 -15.48 5.97 8.92
N ARG A 295 -15.03 7.24 9.00
CA ARG A 295 -15.47 8.20 10.03
C ARG A 295 -16.95 8.55 9.91
N GLU A 296 -17.44 8.65 8.68
CA GLU A 296 -18.84 8.95 8.36
C GLU A 296 -19.72 7.69 8.37
N ARG A 297 -19.15 6.54 8.77
CA ARG A 297 -19.80 5.22 8.78
C ARG A 297 -20.31 4.82 7.40
N ASP A 298 -19.54 5.13 6.36
CA ASP A 298 -19.87 4.69 5.03
C ASP A 298 -19.67 3.17 4.84
N SER A 299 -20.21 2.65 3.76
CA SER A 299 -20.10 1.24 3.38
C SER A 299 -19.87 1.14 1.89
N CYS A 300 -18.67 0.71 1.52
CA CYS A 300 -18.17 0.68 0.14
C CYS A 300 -18.99 -0.14 -0.87
N ASN A 301 -19.97 -0.94 -0.44
CA ASN A 301 -20.96 -1.49 -1.37
C ASN A 301 -21.91 -0.43 -1.97
N CYS A 302 -21.94 0.77 -1.40
CA CYS A 302 -22.64 1.95 -1.91
C CYS A 302 -21.86 2.69 -3.00
N ASP A 303 -20.56 2.40 -3.14
CA ASP A 303 -19.72 2.83 -4.26
C ASP A 303 -19.72 1.74 -5.33
N GLY A 304 -20.32 2.04 -6.49
CA GLY A 304 -20.42 1.11 -7.61
C GLY A 304 -19.13 0.88 -8.39
N TYR A 305 -18.07 1.68 -8.18
CA TYR A 305 -16.75 1.42 -8.75
C TYR A 305 -16.08 0.30 -7.95
N THR A 306 -15.90 0.48 -6.64
CA THR A 306 -15.29 -0.56 -5.78
C THR A 306 -16.17 -1.82 -5.62
N ASN A 307 -17.50 -1.71 -5.73
CA ASN A 307 -18.41 -2.86 -5.69
C ASN A 307 -18.54 -3.59 -7.04
N SER A 308 -17.85 -3.12 -8.09
CA SER A 308 -17.81 -3.80 -9.38
C SER A 308 -17.07 -5.13 -9.27
N ILE A 309 -17.50 -6.13 -10.05
CA ILE A 309 -16.75 -7.40 -10.16
C ILE A 309 -15.47 -7.23 -10.99
N TYR A 310 -15.43 -6.18 -11.81
CA TYR A 310 -14.33 -5.90 -12.74
C TYR A 310 -13.15 -5.19 -12.05
N THR A 311 -13.38 -4.68 -10.84
CA THR A 311 -12.35 -4.04 -10.02
C THR A 311 -11.84 -5.00 -8.96
N LEU A 312 -10.53 -4.93 -8.71
CA LEU A 312 -9.85 -5.60 -7.62
C LEU A 312 -9.72 -4.61 -6.47
N SER A 313 -10.70 -4.64 -5.58
CA SER A 313 -10.87 -3.64 -4.52
C SER A 313 -10.00 -3.93 -3.30
N ILE A 314 -9.27 -2.91 -2.86
CA ILE A 314 -8.23 -2.99 -1.83
C ILE A 314 -8.54 -2.02 -0.69
N SER A 315 -8.56 -2.56 0.52
CA SER A 315 -8.67 -1.79 1.76
C SER A 315 -7.30 -1.57 2.42
N SER A 316 -7.28 -0.89 3.56
CA SER A 316 -6.05 -0.55 4.29
C SER A 316 -5.95 -1.23 5.64
N THR A 317 -4.73 -1.50 6.06
CA THR A 317 -4.39 -1.76 7.47
C THR A 317 -3.31 -0.81 7.96
N THR A 318 -3.29 -0.53 9.25
CA THR A 318 -2.26 0.29 9.87
C THR A 318 -0.96 -0.50 10.08
N GLN A 319 0.10 0.18 10.50
CA GLN A 319 1.38 -0.46 10.83
C GLN A 319 1.24 -1.58 11.88
N TYR A 320 0.36 -1.40 12.86
CA TYR A 320 0.11 -2.39 13.90
C TYR A 320 -1.00 -3.40 13.55
N GLY A 321 -1.46 -3.41 12.29
CA GLY A 321 -2.45 -4.36 11.81
C GLY A 321 -3.89 -4.02 12.21
N ASN A 322 -4.18 -2.79 12.63
CA ASN A 322 -5.54 -2.36 12.99
C ASN A 322 -6.30 -1.82 11.78
N VAL A 323 -7.63 -1.77 11.89
CA VAL A 323 -8.49 -1.15 10.88
C VAL A 323 -8.32 0.37 11.02
N PRO A 324 -7.82 1.09 9.99
CA PRO A 324 -7.65 2.53 10.05
C PRO A 324 -9.00 3.26 10.19
N TRP A 325 -9.00 4.43 10.83
CA TRP A 325 -10.22 5.22 11.10
C TRP A 325 -11.00 5.64 9.84
N TYR A 326 -10.33 5.70 8.68
CA TYR A 326 -10.92 6.08 7.40
C TYR A 326 -11.42 4.87 6.59
N SER A 327 -11.02 3.63 6.92
CA SER A 327 -11.33 2.47 6.09
C SER A 327 -12.82 2.14 6.10
N GLU A 328 -13.37 1.82 4.93
CA GLU A 328 -14.75 1.35 4.78
C GLU A 328 -14.83 -0.16 4.73
N ALA A 329 -15.85 -0.74 5.35
CA ALA A 329 -16.09 -2.18 5.35
C ALA A 329 -17.24 -2.56 4.41
N CYS A 330 -17.00 -3.54 3.56
CA CYS A 330 -18.01 -4.10 2.67
C CYS A 330 -17.65 -5.51 2.19
N SER A 331 -18.60 -6.17 1.52
CA SER A 331 -18.41 -7.55 1.03
C SER A 331 -17.74 -7.65 -0.35
N SER A 332 -17.48 -6.52 -1.01
CA SER A 332 -16.79 -6.47 -2.30
C SER A 332 -15.27 -6.37 -2.19
N THR A 333 -14.71 -5.90 -1.07
CA THR A 333 -13.26 -5.87 -0.84
C THR A 333 -12.64 -7.27 -0.97
N LEU A 334 -11.60 -7.39 -1.79
CA LEU A 334 -10.88 -8.66 -1.99
C LEU A 334 -9.70 -8.83 -1.02
N ALA A 335 -8.92 -7.78 -0.79
CA ALA A 335 -7.71 -7.86 0.02
C ALA A 335 -7.32 -6.50 0.63
N THR A 336 -6.18 -6.49 1.31
CA THR A 336 -5.65 -5.33 2.03
C THR A 336 -4.17 -5.15 1.77
N THR A 337 -3.71 -3.89 1.80
CA THR A 337 -2.30 -3.55 1.96
C THR A 337 -2.12 -2.55 3.10
N TYR A 338 -0.86 -2.23 3.42
CA TYR A 338 -0.56 -1.22 4.42
C TYR A 338 -0.84 0.19 3.91
N SER A 339 -1.20 1.08 4.83
CA SER A 339 -1.25 2.52 4.62
C SER A 339 -0.98 3.24 5.96
N SER A 340 -1.50 4.45 6.14
CA SER A 340 -1.40 5.24 7.37
C SER A 340 -2.34 4.76 8.47
N GLY A 341 -1.96 5.04 9.72
CA GLY A 341 -2.80 4.81 10.90
C GLY A 341 -2.90 6.03 11.80
N ASN A 342 -2.80 5.80 13.10
CA ASN A 342 -2.77 6.87 14.11
C ASN A 342 -1.45 7.66 14.05
N LEU A 343 -1.36 8.78 14.78
CA LEU A 343 -0.17 9.64 14.81
C LEU A 343 1.13 8.92 15.24
N ASN A 344 1.02 7.81 15.97
CA ASN A 344 2.16 7.01 16.43
C ASN A 344 2.55 5.88 15.46
N GLU A 345 1.87 5.78 14.32
CA GLU A 345 2.12 4.81 13.28
C GLU A 345 2.75 5.49 12.07
N LYS A 346 3.66 4.78 11.42
CA LYS A 346 4.28 5.26 10.19
C LYS A 346 3.25 5.35 9.07
N GLN A 347 3.55 6.22 8.10
CA GLN A 347 2.74 6.44 6.91
C GLN A 347 3.49 5.94 5.67
N ILE A 348 2.94 6.19 4.49
CA ILE A 348 3.56 5.76 3.23
C ILE A 348 4.61 6.77 2.78
N VAL A 349 5.77 6.22 2.42
CA VAL A 349 6.93 6.96 1.90
C VAL A 349 6.99 6.79 0.38
N THR A 350 6.96 7.87 -0.39
CA THR A 350 6.91 7.82 -1.86
C THR A 350 7.36 9.15 -2.48
N THR A 351 7.41 9.22 -3.80
CA THR A 351 7.64 10.45 -4.58
C THR A 351 6.56 11.49 -4.30
N ASP A 352 6.88 12.77 -4.45
CA ASP A 352 5.93 13.85 -4.22
C ASP A 352 6.13 14.96 -5.26
N LEU A 353 5.07 15.75 -5.47
CA LEU A 353 5.07 16.85 -6.42
C LEU A 353 6.23 17.81 -6.16
N ARG A 354 6.77 18.40 -7.24
CA ARG A 354 7.94 19.29 -7.24
C ARG A 354 9.25 18.56 -6.94
N LYS A 355 9.38 17.33 -7.44
CA LYS A 355 10.59 16.51 -7.36
C LYS A 355 10.99 16.19 -5.92
N LYS A 356 9.99 16.03 -5.06
CA LYS A 356 10.16 15.83 -3.62
C LYS A 356 9.94 14.38 -3.24
N CYS A 357 10.22 14.08 -1.98
CA CYS A 357 9.90 12.80 -1.37
C CYS A 357 9.03 13.09 -0.15
N THR A 358 7.94 12.35 0.00
CA THR A 358 7.04 12.45 1.16
C THR A 358 7.15 11.19 2.00
N ASP A 359 6.98 11.33 3.30
CA ASP A 359 6.78 10.26 4.28
C ASP A 359 5.39 10.32 4.92
N SER A 360 4.47 11.07 4.29
CA SER A 360 3.13 11.37 4.80
C SER A 360 2.03 11.17 3.76
N HIS A 361 2.14 10.13 2.93
CA HIS A 361 1.01 9.68 2.12
C HIS A 361 0.11 8.73 2.93
N THR A 362 -1.21 8.86 2.77
CA THR A 362 -2.24 8.35 3.70
C THR A 362 -3.51 7.95 2.96
N GLY A 363 -4.37 7.17 3.61
CA GLY A 363 -5.69 6.79 3.09
C GLY A 363 -5.69 5.45 2.34
N THR A 364 -6.87 4.95 1.98
CA THR A 364 -7.00 3.77 1.10
C THR A 364 -6.42 3.99 -0.29
N SER A 365 -6.28 5.26 -0.69
CA SER A 365 -5.65 5.64 -1.94
C SER A 365 -4.16 5.33 -2.03
N ALA A 366 -3.46 5.18 -0.89
CA ALA A 366 -2.08 4.67 -0.87
C ALA A 366 -2.01 3.12 -0.88
N SER A 367 -3.11 2.45 -0.54
CA SER A 367 -3.15 0.98 -0.56
C SER A 367 -3.29 0.39 -1.97
N ALA A 368 -4.16 0.98 -2.79
CA ALA A 368 -4.39 0.50 -4.16
C ALA A 368 -3.12 0.50 -5.05
N PRO A 369 -2.24 1.52 -5.01
CA PRO A 369 -0.97 1.53 -5.74
C PRO A 369 0.01 0.45 -5.28
N LEU A 370 0.12 0.20 -3.97
CA LEU A 370 0.93 -0.92 -3.46
C LEU A 370 0.45 -2.26 -4.01
N ALA A 371 -0.88 -2.48 -4.01
CA ALA A 371 -1.47 -3.66 -4.60
C ALA A 371 -1.23 -3.75 -6.12
N ALA A 372 -1.35 -2.64 -6.86
CA ALA A 372 -1.04 -2.59 -8.29
C ALA A 372 0.42 -2.97 -8.58
N GLY A 373 1.35 -2.52 -7.73
CA GLY A 373 2.75 -2.95 -7.79
C GLY A 373 2.94 -4.45 -7.55
N ILE A 374 2.28 -5.03 -6.53
CA ILE A 374 2.35 -6.47 -6.25
C ILE A 374 1.75 -7.29 -7.42
N ILE A 375 0.65 -6.82 -8.00
CA ILE A 375 0.03 -7.41 -9.19
C ILE A 375 0.97 -7.35 -10.39
N ALA A 376 1.74 -6.26 -10.56
CA ALA A 376 2.75 -6.17 -11.62
C ALA A 376 3.87 -7.21 -11.44
N LEU A 377 4.28 -7.50 -10.21
CA LEU A 377 5.24 -8.58 -9.93
C LEU A 377 4.67 -9.95 -10.34
N ALA A 378 3.40 -10.22 -10.03
CA ALA A 378 2.75 -11.48 -10.40
C ALA A 378 2.50 -11.61 -11.91
N LEU A 379 2.21 -10.50 -12.62
CA LEU A 379 2.11 -10.51 -14.08
C LEU A 379 3.46 -10.79 -14.74
N GLU A 380 4.56 -10.21 -14.26
CA GLU A 380 5.90 -10.55 -14.78
C GLU A 380 6.17 -12.06 -14.65
N ALA A 381 5.71 -12.67 -13.57
CA ALA A 381 5.81 -14.12 -13.35
C ALA A 381 4.95 -14.94 -14.32
N ASN A 382 3.80 -14.42 -14.74
CA ASN A 382 2.94 -15.07 -15.73
C ASN A 382 2.07 -14.05 -16.49
N MET A 383 2.54 -13.63 -17.67
CA MET A 383 1.85 -12.63 -18.48
C MET A 383 0.52 -13.14 -19.08
N ASN A 384 0.24 -14.44 -19.00
CA ASN A 384 -0.99 -15.05 -19.51
C ASN A 384 -2.14 -15.06 -18.47
N LEU A 385 -1.93 -14.50 -17.27
CA LEU A 385 -2.98 -14.38 -16.28
C LEU A 385 -4.09 -13.45 -16.78
N THR A 386 -5.33 -13.95 -16.77
CA THR A 386 -6.52 -13.14 -17.02
C THR A 386 -6.85 -12.24 -15.83
N TRP A 387 -7.73 -11.26 -16.02
CA TRP A 387 -8.23 -10.41 -14.93
C TRP A 387 -8.87 -11.23 -13.78
N ARG A 388 -9.55 -12.34 -14.11
CA ARG A 388 -10.12 -13.27 -13.12
C ARG A 388 -9.05 -14.10 -12.43
N ASP A 389 -8.08 -14.61 -13.18
CA ASP A 389 -6.96 -15.36 -12.61
C ASP A 389 -6.25 -14.54 -11.53
N MET A 390 -6.03 -13.25 -11.78
CA MET A 390 -5.43 -12.35 -10.79
C MET A 390 -6.25 -12.24 -9.50
N GLN A 391 -7.57 -12.11 -9.59
CA GLN A 391 -8.44 -12.11 -8.40
C GLN A 391 -8.39 -13.46 -7.66
N HIS A 392 -8.34 -14.58 -8.38
CA HIS A 392 -8.18 -15.90 -7.77
C HIS A 392 -6.85 -16.05 -7.03
N LEU A 393 -5.76 -15.53 -7.58
CA LEU A 393 -4.47 -15.51 -6.90
C LEU A 393 -4.57 -14.74 -5.58
N VAL A 394 -5.11 -13.51 -5.60
CA VAL A 394 -5.32 -12.69 -4.40
C VAL A 394 -6.11 -13.45 -3.33
N VAL A 395 -7.24 -14.06 -3.68
CA VAL A 395 -8.08 -14.84 -2.74
C VAL A 395 -7.32 -16.01 -2.10
N ARG A 396 -6.35 -16.59 -2.82
CA ARG A 396 -5.62 -17.80 -2.39
C ARG A 396 -4.33 -17.49 -1.65
N THR A 397 -3.75 -16.31 -1.84
CA THR A 397 -2.43 -15.97 -1.30
C THR A 397 -2.47 -14.88 -0.22
N SER A 398 -3.58 -14.13 -0.10
CA SER A 398 -3.74 -13.17 0.98
C SER A 398 -3.69 -13.81 2.37
N ARG A 399 -3.11 -13.08 3.33
CA ARG A 399 -2.82 -13.57 4.68
C ARG A 399 -3.65 -12.81 5.72
N PRO A 400 -4.53 -13.50 6.47
CA PRO A 400 -5.24 -12.92 7.62
C PRO A 400 -4.34 -12.65 8.83
N ALA A 401 -3.14 -13.26 8.87
CA ALA A 401 -2.24 -13.17 10.02
C ALA A 401 -1.86 -11.72 10.32
N HIS A 402 -1.75 -11.39 11.61
CA HIS A 402 -1.38 -10.06 12.13
C HIS A 402 -2.38 -8.93 11.83
N LEU A 403 -3.54 -9.23 11.24
CA LEU A 403 -4.63 -8.28 11.03
C LEU A 403 -5.70 -8.41 12.11
N ILE A 404 -5.94 -7.31 12.81
CA ILE A 404 -6.81 -7.21 13.98
C ILE A 404 -8.15 -6.63 13.55
N THR A 405 -9.21 -7.41 13.69
CA THR A 405 -10.62 -7.01 13.52
C THR A 405 -11.54 -8.01 14.22
N ASN A 406 -12.78 -7.61 14.49
CA ASN A 406 -13.80 -8.41 15.16
C ASN A 406 -14.71 -9.19 14.17
N ASP A 407 -14.53 -8.98 12.86
CA ASP A 407 -15.43 -9.48 11.81
C ASP A 407 -14.86 -10.65 10.98
N TRP A 408 -13.70 -11.22 11.37
CA TRP A 408 -13.19 -12.44 10.73
C TRP A 408 -14.20 -13.58 10.81
N ARG A 409 -14.54 -14.19 9.68
CA ARG A 409 -15.42 -15.36 9.57
C ARG A 409 -14.82 -16.38 8.60
N THR A 410 -14.96 -17.66 8.91
CA THR A 410 -14.59 -18.73 8.00
C THR A 410 -15.72 -18.96 6.99
N ASN A 411 -15.41 -18.89 5.70
CA ASN A 411 -16.37 -19.16 4.64
C ASN A 411 -16.55 -20.67 4.38
N GLY A 412 -17.46 -21.03 3.47
CA GLY A 412 -17.82 -22.42 3.18
C GLY A 412 -16.69 -23.32 2.66
N VAL A 413 -15.55 -22.74 2.27
CA VAL A 413 -14.37 -23.47 1.78
C VAL A 413 -13.18 -23.36 2.75
N GLY A 414 -13.43 -22.93 4.00
CA GLY A 414 -12.41 -22.92 5.05
C GLY A 414 -11.47 -21.72 5.05
N ARG A 415 -11.73 -20.67 4.27
CA ARG A 415 -10.92 -19.44 4.26
C ARG A 415 -11.49 -18.39 5.20
N LEU A 416 -10.61 -17.70 5.94
CA LEU A 416 -10.99 -16.52 6.71
C LEU A 416 -11.24 -15.34 5.75
N VAL A 417 -12.34 -14.63 5.98
CA VAL A 417 -12.72 -13.42 5.27
C VAL A 417 -13.26 -12.39 6.26
N SER A 418 -12.95 -11.12 6.04
CA SER A 418 -13.39 -9.96 6.81
C SER A 418 -14.00 -8.95 5.84
N HIS A 419 -15.02 -8.21 6.27
CA HIS A 419 -15.55 -7.08 5.50
C HIS A 419 -14.61 -5.88 5.53
N SER A 420 -13.72 -5.80 6.52
CA SER A 420 -12.69 -4.75 6.63
C SER A 420 -11.43 -5.08 5.83
N TYR A 421 -11.09 -6.37 5.71
CA TYR A 421 -9.81 -6.80 5.11
C TYR A 421 -9.90 -7.69 3.88
N GLY A 422 -11.10 -8.08 3.45
CA GLY A 422 -11.28 -9.13 2.45
C GLY A 422 -10.64 -10.44 2.92
N TYR A 423 -9.84 -11.07 2.07
CA TYR A 423 -9.08 -12.29 2.40
C TYR A 423 -7.78 -12.03 3.18
N GLY A 424 -7.47 -10.76 3.50
CA GLY A 424 -6.31 -10.36 4.29
C GLY A 424 -5.24 -9.62 3.50
N LEU A 425 -4.05 -9.53 4.08
CA LEU A 425 -2.92 -8.77 3.58
C LEU A 425 -2.32 -9.44 2.35
N LEU A 426 -2.06 -8.69 1.28
CA LEU A 426 -1.34 -9.20 0.11
C LEU A 426 0.07 -9.69 0.50
N ASP A 427 0.50 -10.78 -0.14
CA ASP A 427 1.82 -11.37 0.00
C ASP A 427 2.45 -11.52 -1.38
N ALA A 428 3.38 -10.63 -1.72
CA ALA A 428 3.94 -10.55 -3.07
C ALA A 428 4.68 -11.83 -3.47
N SER A 429 5.54 -12.35 -2.60
CA SER A 429 6.30 -13.58 -2.85
C SER A 429 5.39 -14.79 -3.09
N THR A 430 4.36 -14.97 -2.26
CA THR A 430 3.42 -16.08 -2.39
C THR A 430 2.58 -15.95 -3.66
N MET A 431 2.17 -14.72 -4.00
CA MET A 431 1.40 -14.45 -5.21
C MET A 431 2.22 -14.75 -6.48
N VAL A 432 3.47 -14.31 -6.52
CA VAL A 432 4.44 -14.61 -7.59
C VAL A 432 4.73 -16.10 -7.70
N ALA A 433 4.92 -16.80 -6.57
CA ALA A 433 5.16 -18.23 -6.56
C ALA A 433 3.96 -19.02 -7.12
N LEU A 434 2.74 -18.63 -6.76
CA LEU A 434 1.52 -19.28 -7.26
C LEU A 434 1.28 -18.94 -8.74
N ALA A 435 1.56 -17.71 -9.18
CA ALA A 435 1.40 -17.26 -10.56
C ALA A 435 2.20 -18.10 -11.57
N GLN A 436 3.45 -18.47 -11.23
CA GLN A 436 4.34 -19.26 -12.10
C GLN A 436 3.75 -20.63 -12.50
N ASN A 437 2.95 -21.23 -11.61
CA ASN A 437 2.34 -22.55 -11.83
C ASN A 437 0.81 -22.48 -11.96
N TRP A 438 0.27 -21.29 -12.21
CA TRP A 438 -1.18 -21.09 -12.29
C TRP A 438 -1.76 -21.63 -13.60
N SER A 439 -2.85 -22.37 -13.49
CA SER A 439 -3.66 -22.79 -14.63
C SER A 439 -4.90 -21.91 -14.71
N SER A 440 -5.13 -21.31 -15.88
CA SER A 440 -6.24 -20.36 -16.06
C SER A 440 -7.60 -21.00 -15.75
N VAL A 441 -8.49 -20.23 -15.13
CA VAL A 441 -9.80 -20.70 -14.65
C VAL A 441 -10.84 -20.96 -15.75
N GLY A 442 -10.51 -20.71 -17.02
CA GLY A 442 -11.42 -20.90 -18.15
C GLY A 442 -12.49 -19.80 -18.27
N PRO A 443 -13.52 -19.96 -19.11
CA PRO A 443 -14.56 -18.94 -19.33
C PRO A 443 -15.38 -18.62 -18.09
N GLN A 444 -15.88 -17.38 -17.99
CA GLN A 444 -16.80 -16.97 -16.93
C GLN A 444 -18.23 -17.39 -17.27
N HIS A 445 -18.95 -17.99 -16.32
CA HIS A 445 -20.36 -18.33 -16.46
C HIS A 445 -21.22 -17.38 -15.61
N LYS A 446 -22.44 -17.06 -16.07
CA LYS A 446 -23.33 -16.11 -15.40
C LYS A 446 -24.76 -16.65 -15.29
N CYS A 447 -25.07 -17.24 -14.14
CA CYS A 447 -26.44 -17.64 -13.81
C CYS A 447 -27.23 -16.47 -13.19
N VAL A 448 -28.32 -16.05 -13.84
CA VAL A 448 -29.21 -14.98 -13.34
C VAL A 448 -30.50 -15.58 -12.79
N ILE A 449 -30.83 -15.23 -11.54
CA ILE A 449 -31.97 -15.82 -10.82
C ILE A 449 -32.86 -14.72 -10.27
N ASN A 450 -34.14 -14.72 -10.67
CA ASN A 450 -35.16 -13.84 -10.09
C ASN A 450 -35.64 -14.41 -8.76
N MET A 451 -35.22 -13.81 -7.65
CA MET A 451 -35.50 -14.31 -6.30
C MET A 451 -36.97 -14.16 -5.88
N LEU A 452 -37.61 -13.04 -6.22
CA LEU A 452 -38.99 -12.71 -5.87
C LEU A 452 -39.83 -12.57 -7.14
N THR A 453 -41.03 -13.13 -7.15
CA THR A 453 -42.03 -12.97 -8.21
C THR A 453 -43.01 -11.82 -7.93
N GLU A 454 -43.13 -11.43 -6.66
CA GLU A 454 -44.02 -10.37 -6.19
C GLU A 454 -43.32 -9.49 -5.14
N PRO A 455 -43.69 -8.19 -5.02
CA PRO A 455 -43.15 -7.31 -4.00
C PRO A 455 -43.41 -7.82 -2.57
N ARG A 456 -42.47 -7.55 -1.66
CA ARG A 456 -42.58 -7.91 -0.24
C ARG A 456 -42.39 -6.66 0.62
N ASP A 457 -43.24 -6.51 1.62
CA ASP A 457 -43.15 -5.43 2.60
C ASP A 457 -41.99 -5.68 3.58
N ILE A 458 -41.12 -4.69 3.76
CA ILE A 458 -39.93 -4.77 4.62
C ILE A 458 -40.32 -4.62 6.09
N ARG A 459 -41.28 -3.75 6.40
CA ARG A 459 -41.65 -3.33 7.77
C ARG A 459 -40.41 -3.13 8.65
N ASN A 460 -40.27 -3.92 9.72
CA ASN A 460 -39.11 -3.91 10.63
C ASN A 460 -38.06 -4.96 10.27
N HIS A 461 -38.46 -6.06 9.61
CA HIS A 461 -37.57 -7.18 9.29
C HIS A 461 -38.18 -8.06 8.20
N LEU A 462 -37.39 -8.36 7.16
CA LEU A 462 -37.79 -9.22 6.05
C LEU A 462 -36.74 -10.31 5.84
N ILE A 463 -37.20 -11.57 5.82
CA ILE A 463 -36.39 -12.73 5.45
C ILE A 463 -37.14 -13.49 4.36
N PHE A 464 -36.43 -13.83 3.29
CA PHE A 464 -36.90 -14.82 2.31
C PHE A 464 -35.77 -15.81 2.02
N ARG A 465 -36.15 -17.06 1.74
CA ARG A 465 -35.22 -18.16 1.46
C ARG A 465 -35.68 -18.89 0.22
N ARG A 466 -34.72 -19.34 -0.60
CA ARG A 466 -35.01 -20.11 -1.81
C ARG A 466 -33.90 -21.13 -2.03
N SER A 467 -34.29 -22.36 -2.39
CA SER A 467 -33.35 -23.36 -2.89
C SER A 467 -33.08 -23.09 -4.37
N LEU A 468 -31.81 -23.15 -4.78
CA LEU A 468 -31.35 -22.79 -6.12
C LEU A 468 -30.57 -23.96 -6.72
N GLU A 469 -30.77 -24.20 -8.02
CA GLU A 469 -30.02 -25.22 -8.78
C GLU A 469 -28.82 -24.61 -9.54
N ALA A 470 -28.52 -23.32 -9.34
CA ALA A 470 -27.40 -22.60 -9.97
C ALA A 470 -27.33 -22.76 -11.51
N CYS A 471 -28.49 -22.80 -12.17
CA CYS A 471 -28.63 -23.03 -13.62
C CYS A 471 -28.15 -24.42 -14.08
N SER A 472 -28.28 -25.45 -13.24
CA SER A 472 -27.96 -26.84 -13.57
C SER A 472 -28.61 -27.28 -14.90
N GLY A 473 -27.83 -27.96 -15.74
CA GLY A 473 -28.26 -28.43 -17.05
C GLY A 473 -28.30 -27.35 -18.15
N GLN A 474 -27.91 -26.10 -17.87
CA GLN A 474 -27.82 -25.01 -18.85
C GLN A 474 -26.34 -24.63 -19.11
N PRO A 475 -26.03 -23.96 -20.23
CA PRO A 475 -24.68 -23.43 -20.49
C PRO A 475 -24.18 -22.47 -19.41
N ASP A 476 -25.10 -21.76 -18.76
CA ASP A 476 -24.82 -20.79 -17.69
C ASP A 476 -24.64 -21.45 -16.31
N PHE A 477 -24.51 -22.78 -16.24
CA PHE A 477 -24.32 -23.51 -14.99
C PHE A 477 -23.06 -23.06 -14.26
N VAL A 478 -23.20 -22.69 -12.99
CA VAL A 478 -22.09 -22.27 -12.12
C VAL A 478 -21.79 -23.37 -11.12
N SER A 479 -20.72 -24.14 -11.37
CA SER A 479 -20.26 -25.22 -10.48
C SER A 479 -19.36 -24.73 -9.35
N SER A 480 -18.73 -23.56 -9.50
CA SER A 480 -17.87 -22.93 -8.50
C SER A 480 -18.05 -21.42 -8.56
N LEU A 481 -18.36 -20.81 -7.42
CA LEU A 481 -18.65 -19.38 -7.35
C LEU A 481 -17.37 -18.53 -7.37
N GLU A 482 -17.50 -17.38 -8.03
CA GLU A 482 -16.57 -16.25 -7.94
C GLU A 482 -17.30 -15.11 -7.23
N HIS A 483 -17.92 -14.19 -7.98
CA HIS A 483 -18.70 -13.08 -7.44
C HIS A 483 -20.19 -13.44 -7.29
N VAL A 484 -20.86 -12.77 -6.35
CA VAL A 484 -22.32 -12.85 -6.17
C VAL A 484 -22.89 -11.44 -6.06
N GLN A 485 -23.92 -11.15 -6.85
CA GLN A 485 -24.65 -9.88 -6.79
C GLN A 485 -26.10 -10.12 -6.38
N ALA A 486 -26.54 -9.49 -5.29
CA ALA A 486 -27.95 -9.32 -5.00
C ALA A 486 -28.41 -7.95 -5.52
N ARG A 487 -29.06 -7.94 -6.69
CA ARG A 487 -29.62 -6.72 -7.28
C ARG A 487 -30.96 -6.42 -6.65
N LEU A 488 -31.00 -5.40 -5.79
CA LEU A 488 -32.18 -5.06 -4.99
C LEU A 488 -32.86 -3.80 -5.52
N THR A 489 -34.18 -3.87 -5.65
CA THR A 489 -35.04 -2.71 -5.89
C THR A 489 -36.01 -2.62 -4.73
N LEU A 490 -35.94 -1.53 -3.96
CA LEU A 490 -36.73 -1.34 -2.75
C LEU A 490 -37.03 0.14 -2.53
N THR A 491 -38.10 0.39 -1.78
CA THR A 491 -38.48 1.72 -1.29
C THR A 491 -38.41 1.72 0.23
N TYR A 492 -37.76 2.72 0.81
CA TYR A 492 -37.64 2.84 2.26
C TYR A 492 -37.53 4.31 2.66
N ASN A 493 -38.12 4.69 3.79
CA ASN A 493 -38.17 6.07 4.27
C ASN A 493 -36.79 6.61 4.68
N HIS A 494 -35.96 5.79 5.32
CA HIS A 494 -34.62 6.17 5.76
C HIS A 494 -33.62 5.08 5.38
N ARG A 495 -32.99 5.22 4.20
CA ARG A 495 -32.04 4.24 3.65
C ARG A 495 -30.94 3.84 4.64
N GLY A 496 -30.41 4.79 5.40
CA GLY A 496 -29.35 4.56 6.38
C GLY A 496 -29.73 3.62 7.55
N ASN A 497 -31.02 3.40 7.79
CA ASN A 497 -31.50 2.48 8.83
C ASN A 497 -31.52 1.01 8.38
N LEU A 498 -31.30 0.73 7.09
CA LEU A 498 -31.32 -0.63 6.56
C LEU A 498 -30.02 -1.36 6.85
N ALA A 499 -30.15 -2.63 7.22
CA ALA A 499 -29.07 -3.59 7.20
C ALA A 499 -29.47 -4.76 6.29
N VAL A 500 -28.63 -5.08 5.31
CA VAL A 500 -28.92 -6.12 4.32
C VAL A 500 -27.84 -7.19 4.39
N HIS A 501 -28.27 -8.45 4.47
CA HIS A 501 -27.37 -9.59 4.54
C HIS A 501 -27.78 -10.67 3.54
N LEU A 502 -26.80 -11.36 2.99
CA LEU A 502 -26.98 -12.53 2.15
C LEU A 502 -26.28 -13.73 2.79
N ILE A 503 -26.98 -14.85 2.92
CA ILE A 503 -26.43 -16.09 3.50
C ILE A 503 -26.38 -17.14 2.39
N SER A 504 -25.16 -17.63 2.10
CA SER A 504 -24.94 -18.70 1.13
C SER A 504 -25.45 -20.06 1.65
N PRO A 505 -25.67 -21.06 0.78
CA PRO A 505 -26.04 -22.42 1.19
C PRO A 505 -25.03 -23.07 2.17
N LEU A 506 -23.75 -22.70 2.09
CA LEU A 506 -22.70 -23.15 3.00
C LEU A 506 -22.60 -22.31 4.29
N GLY A 507 -23.61 -21.48 4.58
CA GLY A 507 -23.71 -20.72 5.83
C GLY A 507 -22.84 -19.46 5.91
N THR A 508 -22.06 -19.13 4.88
CA THR A 508 -21.30 -17.86 4.85
C THR A 508 -22.26 -16.68 4.74
N ARG A 509 -22.21 -15.78 5.73
CA ARG A 509 -23.02 -14.56 5.81
C ARG A 509 -22.23 -13.36 5.31
N SER A 510 -22.72 -12.72 4.26
CA SER A 510 -22.18 -11.50 3.67
C SER A 510 -23.03 -10.31 4.06
N THR A 511 -22.41 -9.27 4.64
CA THR A 511 -23.08 -7.98 4.88
C THR A 511 -23.05 -7.18 3.59
N LEU A 512 -24.21 -7.03 2.95
CA LEU A 512 -24.36 -6.28 1.71
C LEU A 512 -24.50 -4.77 1.98
N LEU A 513 -25.14 -4.41 3.09
CA LEU A 513 -25.26 -3.04 3.55
C LEU A 513 -25.28 -3.03 5.07
N ALA A 514 -24.36 -2.29 5.67
CA ALA A 514 -24.42 -1.95 7.09
C ALA A 514 -25.27 -0.69 7.30
N PRO A 515 -25.85 -0.48 8.51
CA PRO A 515 -26.51 0.78 8.84
C PRO A 515 -25.56 1.96 8.69
N ARG A 516 -26.01 3.01 8.00
CA ARG A 516 -25.27 4.26 7.77
C ARG A 516 -25.99 5.38 8.50
N PHE A 517 -25.52 5.65 9.72
CA PHE A 517 -26.06 6.73 10.55
C PHE A 517 -25.22 7.96 10.32
N VAL A 518 -25.78 8.95 9.63
CA VAL A 518 -25.23 10.31 9.67
C VAL A 518 -25.40 10.80 11.09
N THR A 519 -24.30 11.10 11.77
CA THR A 519 -24.38 12.04 12.88
C THR A 519 -24.83 13.37 12.29
N SER A 520 -26.10 13.71 12.42
CA SER A 520 -26.58 15.06 12.14
C SER A 520 -26.00 16.02 13.20
N ALA A 521 -24.70 16.34 13.12
CA ALA A 521 -24.02 17.06 14.19
C ALA A 521 -22.69 17.71 13.79
N ILE A 522 -22.63 18.47 12.69
CA ILE A 522 -21.71 19.62 12.60
C ILE A 522 -22.43 20.75 11.89
N LYS A 523 -23.00 21.70 12.64
CA LYS A 523 -23.23 23.04 12.10
C LYS A 523 -21.87 23.72 12.01
N ARG A 524 -21.38 23.99 10.81
CA ARG A 524 -20.25 24.91 10.62
C ARG A 524 -20.75 26.33 10.86
N SER A 525 -20.41 26.90 12.02
CA SER A 525 -20.38 28.34 12.25
C SER A 525 -18.93 28.82 12.18
N SER A 526 -18.72 29.99 11.60
CA SER A 526 -17.46 30.59 11.18
C SER A 526 -16.33 30.64 12.23
N ASN A 527 -15.14 30.26 11.76
CA ASN A 527 -13.78 30.62 12.18
C ASN A 527 -13.22 30.29 13.57
N LEU A 528 -13.94 29.66 14.51
CA LEU A 528 -13.31 29.00 15.66
C LEU A 528 -14.06 27.70 16.00
N CYS A 529 -13.42 26.55 15.81
CA CYS A 529 -14.05 25.24 16.03
C CYS A 529 -14.08 24.85 17.51
N PHE A 530 -15.22 25.05 18.17
CA PHE A 530 -15.59 24.26 19.34
C PHE A 530 -16.80 23.38 19.01
N PRO A 531 -16.79 22.09 19.37
CA PRO A 531 -17.91 21.20 19.13
C PRO A 531 -19.07 21.61 20.05
N GLU A 532 -20.15 22.13 19.48
CA GLU A 532 -21.39 22.44 20.20
C GLU A 532 -22.39 21.30 20.01
N CYS A 533 -22.87 20.71 21.11
CA CYS A 533 -23.84 19.62 21.05
C CYS A 533 -25.27 20.15 20.89
N SER A 534 -26.12 19.43 20.14
CA SER A 534 -27.54 19.77 20.02
C SER A 534 -28.25 19.68 21.38
N THR A 535 -29.33 20.44 21.57
CA THR A 535 -30.13 20.45 22.80
C THR A 535 -30.50 19.03 23.24
N GLY A 536 -30.16 18.67 24.48
CA GLY A 536 -30.35 17.33 25.04
C GLY A 536 -29.17 16.36 24.90
N PHE A 537 -28.01 16.83 24.41
CA PHE A 537 -26.76 16.08 24.37
C PHE A 537 -25.63 16.84 25.07
N SER A 538 -24.67 16.11 25.62
CA SER A 538 -23.51 16.65 26.34
C SER A 538 -22.21 16.24 25.65
N LEU A 539 -21.25 17.15 25.58
CA LEU A 539 -19.93 16.90 25.01
C LEU A 539 -19.10 15.96 25.91
N PHE A 540 -18.55 14.89 25.36
CA PHE A 540 -17.65 13.96 26.03
C PHE A 540 -16.57 13.48 25.05
N LEU A 541 -15.29 13.67 25.39
CA LEU A 541 -14.12 13.22 24.60
C LEU A 541 -14.26 13.49 23.08
N GLN A 542 -14.63 14.72 22.71
CA GLN A 542 -14.81 15.22 21.34
C GLN A 542 -16.04 14.71 20.57
N GLY A 543 -16.98 14.01 21.23
CA GLY A 543 -18.28 13.62 20.67
C GLY A 543 -19.45 14.05 21.56
N CYS A 544 -20.68 14.03 21.01
CA CYS A 544 -21.88 14.35 21.77
C CYS A 544 -22.58 13.06 22.22
N VAL A 545 -22.82 12.92 23.53
CA VAL A 545 -23.52 11.77 24.12
C VAL A 545 -24.88 12.21 24.69
N LYS A 546 -25.89 11.36 24.56
CA LYS A 546 -27.23 11.63 25.10
C LYS A 546 -27.28 11.48 26.63
N SER A 547 -26.42 10.62 27.17
CA SER A 547 -26.27 10.34 28.59
C SER A 547 -24.78 10.20 28.89
N CYS A 548 -24.31 10.85 29.97
CA CYS A 548 -22.92 10.77 30.38
C CYS A 548 -22.57 9.36 30.89
N PRO A 549 -21.36 8.84 30.60
CA PRO A 549 -20.92 7.54 31.09
C PRO A 549 -20.75 7.55 32.63
N PRO A 550 -20.73 6.37 33.28
CA PRO A 550 -20.45 6.28 34.71
C PRO A 550 -19.18 7.03 35.11
N GLY A 551 -19.24 7.76 36.24
CA GLY A 551 -18.17 8.66 36.68
C GLY A 551 -18.24 10.08 36.11
N PHE A 552 -19.26 10.40 35.29
CA PHE A 552 -19.51 11.75 34.76
C PHE A 552 -20.99 12.14 34.88
N SER A 553 -21.27 13.42 35.11
CA SER A 553 -22.62 14.01 35.04
C SER A 553 -22.70 15.13 34.00
N SER A 554 -23.90 15.37 33.50
CA SER A 554 -24.19 16.43 32.54
C SER A 554 -24.16 17.79 33.25
N GLY A 555 -23.31 18.71 32.79
CA GLY A 555 -23.19 20.05 33.36
C GLY A 555 -22.68 21.08 32.37
N LEU A 556 -22.69 22.34 32.78
CA LEU A 556 -22.17 23.45 31.98
C LEU A 556 -20.67 23.62 32.23
N GLN A 557 -19.86 23.46 31.18
CA GLN A 557 -18.44 23.74 31.21
C GLN A 557 -18.18 25.15 30.67
N VAL A 558 -17.51 25.99 31.46
CA VAL A 558 -17.03 27.31 31.02
C VAL A 558 -15.78 27.10 30.15
N LEU A 559 -15.79 27.63 28.93
CA LEU A 559 -14.60 27.65 28.07
C LEU A 559 -13.72 28.86 28.46
N ASN A 560 -12.61 28.63 29.16
CA ASN A 560 -11.60 29.66 29.40
C ASN A 560 -10.73 29.83 28.15
N LEU A 561 -11.07 30.79 27.30
CA LEU A 561 -10.27 31.18 26.13
C LEU A 561 -9.31 32.30 26.55
N SER A 562 -8.04 31.97 26.77
CA SER A 562 -6.99 33.00 26.96
C SER A 562 -6.32 33.31 25.62
N LEU A 563 -6.88 34.25 24.87
CA LEU A 563 -6.23 34.98 23.78
C LEU A 563 -6.72 36.42 23.83
N ASP A 564 -5.79 37.37 23.82
CA ASP A 564 -6.00 38.79 24.08
C ASP A 564 -7.20 39.40 23.32
N ASN A 565 -7.98 40.18 24.08
CA ASN A 565 -9.12 41.03 23.72
C ASN A 565 -10.53 40.41 23.78
N TRP A 566 -11.22 40.77 24.87
CA TRP A 566 -12.67 40.92 25.05
C TRP A 566 -13.58 39.91 24.31
N VAL A 567 -13.90 38.78 24.95
CA VAL A 567 -15.03 37.91 24.57
C VAL A 567 -15.73 37.40 25.84
N GLU A 568 -17.07 37.39 25.81
CA GLU A 568 -17.94 36.84 26.86
C GLU A 568 -17.64 35.36 27.14
N HIS A 569 -17.73 34.94 28.41
CA HIS A 569 -17.63 33.54 28.80
C HIS A 569 -18.71 32.70 28.10
N SER A 570 -18.32 31.86 27.15
CA SER A 570 -19.23 30.90 26.53
C SER A 570 -19.25 29.60 27.36
N THR A 571 -20.45 29.11 27.66
CA THR A 571 -20.67 27.84 28.35
C THR A 571 -21.19 26.79 27.37
N VAL A 572 -20.66 25.57 27.46
CA VAL A 572 -21.10 24.41 26.66
C VAL A 572 -21.60 23.30 27.56
N GLN A 573 -22.64 22.57 27.12
CA GLN A 573 -23.11 21.38 27.83
C GLN A 573 -22.10 20.24 27.64
N ALA A 574 -21.49 19.75 28.72
CA ALA A 574 -20.46 18.73 28.71
C ALA A 574 -20.68 17.68 29.80
N CYS A 575 -20.06 16.52 29.64
CA CYS A 575 -19.95 15.52 30.69
C CYS A 575 -18.78 15.88 31.60
N LEU A 576 -19.11 16.41 32.77
CA LEU A 576 -18.17 16.79 33.81
C LEU A 576 -17.89 15.59 34.72
N PRO A 577 -16.65 15.36 35.16
CA PRO A 577 -16.33 14.26 36.05
C PRO A 577 -17.07 14.42 37.38
N CYS A 578 -17.53 13.31 37.95
CA CYS A 578 -18.03 13.26 39.31
C CYS A 578 -16.94 13.66 40.31
N HIS A 579 -17.33 14.09 41.50
CA HIS A 579 -16.38 14.25 42.59
C HIS A 579 -15.64 12.91 42.84
N PRO A 580 -14.32 12.92 43.11
CA PRO A 580 -13.53 11.68 43.23
C PRO A 580 -14.03 10.67 44.28
N SER A 581 -14.81 11.12 45.27
CA SER A 581 -15.43 10.26 46.28
C SER A 581 -16.66 9.49 45.76
N CYS A 582 -17.25 9.89 44.63
CA CYS A 582 -18.44 9.28 44.04
C CYS A 582 -18.07 8.24 42.96
N LEU A 583 -18.85 7.15 42.88
CA LEU A 583 -18.80 6.19 41.75
C LEU A 583 -19.73 6.61 40.60
N THR A 584 -20.92 7.11 40.94
CA THR A 584 -21.84 7.78 40.02
C THR A 584 -22.40 9.02 40.71
N CYS A 585 -22.83 10.03 39.95
CA CYS A 585 -23.27 11.31 40.49
C CYS A 585 -24.35 11.95 39.60
N PHE A 586 -25.13 12.87 40.18
CA PHE A 586 -26.01 13.75 39.42
C PHE A 586 -25.39 15.14 39.19
N GLY A 587 -24.24 15.44 39.79
CA GLY A 587 -23.44 16.65 39.57
C GLY A 587 -21.98 16.49 40.02
N SER A 588 -21.16 17.52 39.87
CA SER A 588 -19.71 17.47 40.14
C SER A 588 -19.34 17.77 41.60
N GLY A 589 -20.31 18.11 42.46
CA GLY A 589 -20.10 18.41 43.87
C GLY A 589 -19.87 17.16 44.74
N GLU A 590 -19.19 17.35 45.86
CA GLU A 590 -18.89 16.28 46.84
C GLU A 590 -20.13 15.64 47.47
N ASN A 591 -21.26 16.37 47.48
CA ASN A 591 -22.54 15.93 48.04
C ASN A 591 -23.57 15.57 46.96
N GLU A 592 -23.15 15.32 45.72
CA GLU A 592 -24.02 15.01 44.58
C GLU A 592 -23.85 13.56 44.06
N CYS A 593 -23.43 12.64 44.94
CA CYS A 593 -23.19 11.25 44.60
C CYS A 593 -24.51 10.45 44.48
N LEU A 594 -24.66 9.60 43.47
CA LEU A 594 -25.75 8.62 43.33
C LEU A 594 -25.36 7.24 43.85
N SER A 595 -24.06 6.92 43.83
CA SER A 595 -23.52 5.67 44.37
C SER A 595 -22.08 5.85 44.83
N CYS A 596 -21.68 5.11 45.86
CA CYS A 596 -20.31 5.13 46.40
C CYS A 596 -19.49 3.91 45.94
N PRO A 597 -18.16 4.04 45.83
CA PRO A 597 -17.26 2.90 45.73
C PRO A 597 -17.44 1.94 46.91
N SER A 598 -17.15 0.65 46.73
CA SER A 598 -17.44 -0.41 47.70
C SER A 598 -16.76 -0.28 49.07
N HIS A 599 -15.85 0.68 49.25
CA HIS A 599 -15.11 0.96 50.48
C HIS A 599 -15.60 2.21 51.22
N MET A 600 -16.63 2.90 50.71
CA MET A 600 -17.19 4.14 51.27
C MET A 600 -18.67 3.94 51.62
N ASN A 601 -19.17 4.61 52.66
CA ASN A 601 -20.59 4.58 53.04
C ASN A 601 -21.35 5.73 52.39
N HIS A 602 -22.53 5.43 51.85
CA HIS A 602 -23.44 6.41 51.28
C HIS A 602 -24.26 7.07 52.39
N ASN A 603 -24.09 8.38 52.59
CA ASN A 603 -24.83 9.14 53.59
C ASN A 603 -25.73 10.17 52.89
N SER A 604 -27.05 10.03 53.05
CA SER A 604 -28.04 10.97 52.51
C SER A 604 -28.60 11.84 53.63
N MET A 605 -28.47 13.16 53.51
CA MET A 605 -29.10 14.12 54.42
C MET A 605 -30.04 15.04 53.63
N GLU A 606 -31.26 15.22 54.14
CA GLU A 606 -32.19 16.26 53.67
C GLU A 606 -31.98 17.53 54.50
N LEU A 607 -31.50 18.59 53.85
CA LEU A 607 -31.59 19.96 54.35
C LEU A 607 -32.28 20.83 53.28
N ASP A 608 -33.28 21.61 53.72
CA ASP A 608 -34.01 22.62 52.94
C ASP A 608 -34.44 22.17 51.53
N ASN A 609 -35.21 21.07 51.44
CA ASN A 609 -35.80 20.53 50.20
C ASN A 609 -34.80 20.19 49.07
N THR A 610 -33.50 20.13 49.38
CA THR A 610 -32.46 19.61 48.49
C THR A 610 -31.90 18.30 49.04
N GLN A 611 -32.06 17.22 48.28
CA GLN A 611 -31.51 15.91 48.63
C GLN A 611 -29.99 15.95 48.37
N THR A 612 -29.19 15.86 49.43
CA THR A 612 -27.72 15.82 49.33
C THR A 612 -27.21 14.44 49.74
N SER A 613 -26.31 13.87 48.95
CA SER A 613 -25.78 12.53 49.12
C SER A 613 -24.27 12.49 48.92
N ALA A 614 -23.55 12.17 49.99
CA ALA A 614 -22.09 12.15 50.02
C ALA A 614 -21.55 10.76 50.34
N CYS A 615 -20.36 10.46 49.83
CA CYS A 615 -19.61 9.25 50.14
C CYS A 615 -18.57 9.55 51.21
N LEU A 616 -18.74 8.98 52.40
CA LEU A 616 -17.86 9.20 53.55
C LEU A 616 -17.08 7.94 53.90
N GLU A 617 -15.82 8.11 54.32
CA GLU A 617 -15.03 7.03 54.90
C GLU A 617 -15.70 6.51 56.18
N PRO A 618 -15.74 5.19 56.40
CA PRO A 618 -16.22 4.64 57.66
C PRO A 618 -15.32 5.12 58.82
N PRO A 619 -15.89 5.52 59.98
CA PRO A 619 -15.09 6.02 61.09
C PRO A 619 -14.06 4.97 61.53
N ALA A 620 -12.80 5.39 61.66
CA ALA A 620 -11.71 4.54 62.11
C ALA A 620 -12.06 3.88 63.46
N ARG A 621 -12.03 2.54 63.52
CA ARG A 621 -12.14 1.80 64.79
C ARG A 621 -10.98 2.21 65.69
N ILE A 622 -11.28 2.98 66.74
CA ILE A 622 -10.39 3.19 67.88
C ILE A 622 -10.10 1.80 68.47
N GLN A 623 -8.90 1.28 68.25
CA GLN A 623 -8.40 0.12 68.98
C GLN A 623 -8.09 0.57 70.41
N ASN A 624 -9.00 0.28 71.34
CA ASN A 624 -8.70 0.33 72.76
C ASN A 624 -7.65 -0.74 73.08
N SER A 625 -6.40 -0.31 73.28
CA SER A 625 -5.34 -1.10 73.90
C SER A 625 -5.66 -1.32 75.38
N GLY A 626 -6.40 -2.40 75.66
CA GLY A 626 -6.63 -2.91 77.00
C GLY A 626 -5.44 -3.75 77.46
N ASN A 627 -4.70 -3.21 78.43
CA ASN A 627 -3.63 -3.85 79.19
C ASN A 627 -3.96 -5.28 79.64
N HIS A 628 -3.10 -6.25 79.29
CA HIS A 628 -2.84 -7.42 80.13
C HIS A 628 -1.35 -7.48 80.51
N ARG A 629 -1.08 -7.12 81.76
CA ARG A 629 0.01 -7.63 82.63
C ARG A 629 -0.07 -9.18 82.64
N GLN A 630 0.99 -9.98 82.82
CA GLN A 630 2.24 -9.80 83.55
C GLN A 630 3.20 -10.99 83.26
N THR A 631 4.50 -10.74 83.45
CA THR A 631 5.56 -11.64 83.97
C THR A 631 6.01 -12.89 83.20
N ASN A 632 7.28 -12.91 82.75
CA ASN A 632 8.35 -13.56 83.52
C ASN A 632 9.77 -13.19 83.05
N ASP A 633 10.62 -13.04 84.07
CA ASP A 633 12.10 -13.08 84.20
C ASP A 633 12.95 -13.53 82.99
N ARG A 634 13.99 -12.79 82.58
CA ARG A 634 15.36 -12.60 83.16
C ARG A 634 16.32 -13.80 83.01
N ASN A 635 17.51 -13.45 82.49
CA ASN A 635 18.84 -14.06 82.64
C ASN A 635 19.25 -15.19 81.67
N ALA A 636 19.97 -14.81 80.59
CA ALA A 636 21.39 -15.11 80.35
C ALA A 636 21.84 -14.47 79.03
#